data_AF-A0A0W1RCX9-F1
#
_entry.id   AF-A0A0W1RCX9-F1
#
_cell.length_a   1.000
_cell.length_b   1.000
_cell.length_c   1.000
_cell.angle_alpha   90.00
_cell.angle_beta   90.00
_cell.angle_gamma   90.00
#
_symmetry.space_group_name_H-M   'P 1'
#
loop_
_entity.id
_entity.type
_entity.pdbx_description
1 polymer ?
#
loop_
_entity_poly.entity_id
_entity_poly.type
_entity_poly.pdbx_seq_one_letter_code
_entity_poly.pdbx_strand_id
1 'polypeptide(L)'
;MAVELTYDDLLGLRTDEDEDPDSTQIATKLNRLQSHVEDVFEDKSWFEAFKWDGSPGSPYIGPPNSNTSEYVWLGLSHETYQSLGKPSGGLQFEFGIDGGSARGFFNRNVLCGLYFGPWANDESAAEIASKLQEHSTEIASFLNEHPAYILCTKNDIWRNPDAGLFKRRSESLSKGFTITVDHSLKELPLNLSDVVCDVFHETMPLYWMLADIDQPTDYNPRGPHTGSSDGGEDGGSTDPTVKSIAALSSTLDSNDIESSVESLTKRGIARKEALQYVQEYVIDTQRGQGLYAVKGLGPVAGYRFAQAGITTLEELETQSFDDLKSVYGLRESQARTIWEEINSEDPPTGSGPKREPGTPTDTDPEPGEDSEIVVNQLSEYYEALRSVRKVVSTIMLRPETPIRPDDLTDPCVQYFVLLETCLGDGNLDLVFSGYGQQHKNRLPFSMEEYRQQFGTGRWVTEYNSISVEPYQKASREWLEDNTMLKDIGQFVRPIAPETETPLPEFVQTPDDLRYAISVLNQLPAYPPLPTENGSSNRTIPAKELYAELFAELNDDEKVDIQTIPEPHLADRVPVTGPVPDATPETKDDTWDFMLNYGKMTHLFRRLEPASDSPIQRSVPVFALDWYNTNSESFDELRALAKLGEDDPVPIFRRRLRDLINRRFLRDDWNYDFITVFPGHEKDSLSPQLVELAKDAVDETPITYSPMLERTETTGRQREKSREEREVVANDPNATLRTRTRLDGESVIILDDIATSGSSLLAGAHLLREAGASGIFGVTLGLTPGDDDAKLITQPETYASEIISGVE
;
A
#
# COMPACT_ATOMS: atom_id res chain seq x y z
N MET A 1 24.35 -21.19 -22.21
CA MET A 1 23.81 -21.16 -20.83
C MET A 1 23.19 -19.80 -20.66
N ALA A 2 21.91 -19.71 -20.29
CA ALA A 2 21.29 -18.42 -20.00
C ALA A 2 22.02 -17.75 -18.83
N VAL A 3 22.28 -16.45 -18.94
CA VAL A 3 22.87 -15.66 -17.86
C VAL A 3 21.72 -15.13 -17.01
N GLU A 4 21.43 -15.81 -15.91
CA GLU A 4 20.38 -15.41 -14.98
C GLU A 4 20.90 -14.28 -14.07
N LEU A 5 20.58 -13.04 -14.46
CA LEU A 5 20.71 -11.86 -13.61
C LEU A 5 19.33 -11.55 -13.02
N THR A 6 19.18 -11.78 -11.73
CA THR A 6 17.91 -11.62 -11.01
C THR A 6 17.81 -10.24 -10.36
N TYR A 7 16.59 -9.82 -10.03
CA TYR A 7 16.38 -8.61 -9.24
C TYR A 7 17.10 -8.66 -7.88
N ASP A 8 17.18 -9.83 -7.26
CA ASP A 8 17.88 -10.04 -5.98
C ASP A 8 19.40 -9.86 -6.09
N ASP A 9 20.00 -10.28 -7.21
CA ASP A 9 21.42 -9.99 -7.47
C ASP A 9 21.66 -8.49 -7.44
N LEU A 10 20.71 -7.70 -7.95
CA LEU A 10 20.82 -6.25 -8.10
C LEU A 10 20.50 -5.51 -6.81
N LEU A 11 19.61 -6.04 -5.96
CA LEU A 11 19.43 -5.54 -4.59
C LEU A 11 20.72 -5.69 -3.77
N GLY A 12 21.55 -6.70 -4.06
CA GLY A 12 22.86 -6.88 -3.44
C GLY A 12 23.88 -5.77 -3.74
N LEU A 13 23.62 -4.88 -4.70
CA LEU A 13 24.45 -3.68 -4.97
C LEU A 13 24.10 -2.48 -4.11
N ARG A 14 22.95 -2.51 -3.43
CA ARG A 14 22.57 -1.43 -2.51
C ARG A 14 23.31 -1.64 -1.20
N THR A 15 24.31 -0.81 -0.96
CA THR A 15 24.95 -0.68 0.35
C THR A 15 24.54 0.63 1.01
N ASP A 16 24.59 0.66 2.34
CA ASP A 16 24.39 1.89 3.11
C ASP A 16 25.52 2.90 2.78
N GLU A 17 25.31 4.19 3.05
CA GLU A 17 26.21 5.30 2.65
C GLU A 17 27.70 5.17 3.10
N ASP A 18 28.01 4.20 3.96
CA ASP A 18 29.36 3.93 4.51
C ASP A 18 29.95 2.56 4.09
N GLU A 19 29.26 1.75 3.29
CA GLU A 19 29.75 0.43 2.83
C GLU A 19 29.97 0.39 1.31
N ASP A 20 31.10 -0.20 0.90
CA ASP A 20 31.42 -0.45 -0.52
C ASP A 20 30.66 -1.71 -1.00
N PRO A 21 29.82 -1.63 -2.05
CA PRO A 21 29.09 -2.79 -2.54
C PRO A 21 30.03 -3.83 -3.15
N ASP A 22 29.92 -5.10 -2.70
CA ASP A 22 30.66 -6.22 -3.32
C ASP A 22 30.04 -6.58 -4.67
N SER A 23 30.41 -5.81 -5.69
CA SER A 23 29.97 -5.98 -7.08
C SER A 23 30.55 -7.22 -7.77
N THR A 24 31.42 -8.00 -7.10
CA THR A 24 32.17 -9.12 -7.71
C THR A 24 31.26 -10.20 -8.32
N GLN A 25 30.15 -10.52 -7.67
CA GLN A 25 29.21 -11.54 -8.16
C GLN A 25 28.50 -11.08 -9.43
N ILE A 26 28.09 -9.82 -9.49
CA ILE A 26 27.42 -9.24 -10.66
C ILE A 26 28.40 -8.99 -11.78
N ALA A 27 29.63 -8.58 -11.47
CA ALA A 27 30.70 -8.52 -12.44
C ALA A 27 30.97 -9.88 -13.08
N THR A 28 30.91 -10.96 -12.31
CA THR A 28 31.02 -12.32 -12.84
C THR A 28 29.85 -12.66 -13.77
N LYS A 29 28.62 -12.24 -13.44
CA LYS A 29 27.44 -12.44 -14.30
C LYS A 29 27.50 -11.61 -15.58
N LEU A 30 27.94 -10.36 -15.52
CA LEU A 30 28.10 -9.50 -16.69
C LEU A 30 29.24 -9.94 -17.60
N ASN A 31 30.33 -10.50 -17.06
CA ASN A 31 31.36 -11.15 -17.89
C ASN A 31 30.77 -12.34 -18.68
N ARG A 32 29.87 -13.11 -18.07
CA ARG A 32 29.16 -14.19 -18.78
C ARG A 32 28.20 -13.64 -19.83
N LEU A 33 27.53 -12.53 -19.54
CA LEU A 33 26.67 -11.83 -20.51
C LEU A 33 27.51 -11.36 -21.71
N GLN A 34 28.65 -10.72 -21.46
CA GLN A 34 29.62 -10.34 -22.48
C GLN A 34 30.02 -11.54 -23.33
N SER A 35 30.49 -12.64 -22.73
CA SER A 35 30.88 -13.83 -23.50
C SER A 35 29.73 -14.38 -24.33
N HIS A 36 28.50 -14.31 -23.82
CA HIS A 36 27.33 -14.72 -24.60
C HIS A 36 27.07 -13.81 -25.81
N VAL A 37 27.15 -12.49 -25.64
CA VAL A 37 27.02 -11.53 -26.74
C VAL A 37 28.13 -11.74 -27.76
N GLU A 38 29.37 -11.98 -27.32
CA GLU A 38 30.50 -12.33 -28.18
C GLU A 38 30.22 -13.62 -28.97
N ASP A 39 29.76 -14.69 -28.31
CA ASP A 39 29.42 -15.96 -28.96
C ASP A 39 28.28 -15.81 -30.00
N VAL A 40 27.27 -15.00 -29.70
CA VAL A 40 26.11 -14.78 -30.58
C VAL A 40 26.51 -14.02 -31.86
N PHE A 41 27.47 -13.11 -31.75
CA PHE A 41 27.89 -12.25 -32.87
C PHE A 41 29.28 -12.58 -33.43
N GLU A 42 29.95 -13.65 -32.97
CA GLU A 42 31.31 -14.04 -33.41
C GLU A 42 31.39 -14.24 -34.94
N ASP A 43 30.31 -14.71 -35.56
CA ASP A 43 30.24 -14.97 -37.00
C ASP A 43 29.89 -13.73 -37.85
N LYS A 44 29.65 -12.58 -37.21
CA LYS A 44 29.26 -11.34 -37.88
C LYS A 44 30.47 -10.45 -38.11
N SER A 45 30.81 -10.21 -39.38
CA SER A 45 32.00 -9.41 -39.72
C SER A 45 31.93 -7.98 -39.20
N TRP A 46 30.72 -7.44 -39.04
CA TRP A 46 30.49 -6.11 -38.49
C TRP A 46 30.73 -6.02 -36.99
N PHE A 47 30.67 -7.13 -36.28
CA PHE A 47 30.92 -7.18 -34.84
C PHE A 47 32.41 -7.00 -34.51
N GLU A 48 33.30 -7.38 -35.44
CA GLU A 48 34.76 -7.20 -35.30
C GLU A 48 35.17 -5.72 -35.13
N ALA A 49 34.32 -4.79 -35.60
CA ALA A 49 34.54 -3.34 -35.50
C ALA A 49 34.19 -2.76 -34.11
N PHE A 50 33.61 -3.57 -33.22
CA PHE A 50 33.44 -3.23 -31.80
C PHE A 50 34.64 -3.71 -30.99
N LYS A 51 35.22 -2.84 -30.17
CA LYS A 51 36.41 -3.17 -29.38
C LYS A 51 36.05 -3.67 -27.97
N TRP A 52 36.54 -4.87 -27.63
CA TRP A 52 36.31 -5.59 -26.36
C TRP A 52 37.54 -5.63 -25.42
N ASP A 53 38.43 -4.64 -25.49
CA ASP A 53 39.81 -4.78 -24.95
C ASP A 53 40.06 -4.17 -23.57
N GLY A 54 39.02 -3.74 -22.84
CA GLY A 54 39.15 -3.06 -21.54
C GLY A 54 39.78 -1.66 -21.60
N SER A 55 40.08 -1.11 -22.80
CA SER A 55 40.52 0.27 -22.96
C SER A 55 39.40 1.27 -22.61
N PRO A 56 39.72 2.54 -22.26
CA PRO A 56 38.70 3.54 -21.98
C PRO A 56 37.73 3.71 -23.17
N GLY A 57 36.46 3.31 -22.98
CA GLY A 57 35.44 3.22 -24.05
C GLY A 57 35.15 1.80 -24.57
N SER A 58 35.77 0.77 -24.02
CA SER A 58 35.47 -0.64 -24.28
C SER A 58 34.59 -1.22 -23.14
N PRO A 59 34.16 -2.51 -23.20
CA PRO A 59 33.42 -3.19 -22.15
C PRO A 59 34.15 -3.00 -20.84
N TYR A 60 33.51 -2.24 -19.99
CA TYR A 60 33.92 -2.07 -18.62
C TYR A 60 32.76 -2.52 -17.75
N ILE A 61 33.03 -3.04 -16.55
CA ILE A 61 32.03 -3.44 -15.58
C ILE A 61 32.31 -2.61 -14.32
N GLY A 62 31.41 -1.70 -14.01
CA GLY A 62 31.53 -0.75 -12.88
C GLY A 62 32.10 0.60 -13.31
N PRO A 63 32.25 1.62 -12.44
CA PRO A 63 32.83 2.94 -12.64
C PRO A 63 34.33 2.86 -12.36
N PRO A 64 35.19 3.87 -12.64
CA PRO A 64 36.65 3.72 -12.68
C PRO A 64 37.32 2.95 -11.51
N ASN A 65 36.66 2.82 -10.36
CA ASN A 65 36.90 1.81 -9.33
C ASN A 65 35.73 0.81 -9.21
N SER A 66 35.94 -0.44 -9.62
CA SER A 66 34.95 -1.55 -9.53
C SER A 66 34.46 -1.84 -8.10
N ASN A 67 35.19 -1.39 -7.08
CA ASN A 67 34.90 -1.67 -5.67
C ASN A 67 33.96 -0.64 -5.02
N THR A 68 33.63 0.47 -5.68
CA THR A 68 32.95 1.61 -5.02
C THR A 68 31.74 2.09 -5.83
N SER A 69 31.00 1.16 -6.45
CA SER A 69 29.92 1.53 -7.36
C SER A 69 28.60 0.86 -7.11
N GLU A 70 27.60 1.71 -7.08
CA GLU A 70 26.19 1.31 -7.12
C GLU A 70 25.71 1.01 -8.54
N TYR A 71 26.51 1.33 -9.57
CA TYR A 71 26.18 1.10 -10.98
C TYR A 71 27.05 0.01 -11.59
N VAL A 72 26.44 -0.82 -12.43
CA VAL A 72 27.19 -1.74 -13.29
C VAL A 72 26.78 -1.55 -14.73
N TRP A 73 27.78 -1.44 -15.60
CA TRP A 73 27.58 -1.21 -17.02
C TRP A 73 28.26 -2.27 -17.87
N LEU A 74 27.86 -2.35 -19.14
CA LEU A 74 28.55 -3.01 -20.24
C LEU A 74 28.45 -2.03 -21.42
N GLY A 75 29.56 -1.38 -21.75
CA GLY A 75 29.64 -0.38 -22.82
C GLY A 75 30.38 -0.92 -24.04
N LEU A 76 29.89 -0.63 -25.24
CA LEU A 76 30.54 -1.01 -26.50
C LEU A 76 30.73 0.21 -27.39
N SER A 77 31.98 0.47 -27.79
CA SER A 77 32.29 1.49 -28.78
C SER A 77 32.84 0.90 -30.07
N HIS A 78 32.48 1.57 -31.17
CA HIS A 78 32.97 1.25 -32.51
C HIS A 78 34.31 1.96 -32.76
N GLU A 79 35.22 1.29 -33.48
CA GLU A 79 36.58 1.78 -33.79
C GLU A 79 36.62 3.22 -34.34
N THR A 80 35.66 3.58 -35.17
CA THR A 80 35.50 4.93 -35.76
C THR A 80 35.55 6.03 -34.69
N TYR A 81 34.87 5.84 -33.56
CA TYR A 81 34.78 6.84 -32.49
C TYR A 81 35.98 6.80 -31.53
N GLN A 82 36.67 5.67 -31.43
CA GLN A 82 37.90 5.54 -30.62
C GLN A 82 39.03 6.42 -31.16
N SER A 83 39.06 6.64 -32.49
CA SER A 83 40.07 7.48 -33.16
C SER A 83 40.01 8.97 -32.79
N LEU A 84 38.92 9.43 -32.15
CA LEU A 84 38.70 10.83 -31.75
C LEU A 84 39.34 11.21 -30.40
N GLY A 85 40.09 10.31 -29.75
CA GLY A 85 41.13 10.66 -28.77
C GLY A 85 40.71 10.90 -27.31
N LYS A 86 39.51 10.48 -26.89
CA LYS A 86 39.08 10.41 -25.47
C LYS A 86 38.12 9.22 -25.23
N PRO A 87 37.96 8.74 -23.98
CA PRO A 87 37.01 7.66 -23.68
C PRO A 87 35.61 8.09 -24.12
N SER A 88 34.93 7.31 -24.96
CA SER A 88 33.47 7.42 -25.22
C SER A 88 32.92 8.74 -25.83
N GLY A 89 33.63 9.42 -26.74
CA GLY A 89 33.23 10.73 -27.25
C GLY A 89 32.01 10.81 -28.20
N GLY A 90 31.17 9.78 -28.33
CA GLY A 90 30.13 9.74 -29.37
C GLY A 90 28.99 8.77 -29.06
N LEU A 91 28.79 7.81 -29.96
CA LEU A 91 27.68 6.86 -29.96
C LEU A 91 28.14 5.47 -29.51
N GLN A 92 27.46 4.87 -28.54
CA GLN A 92 27.81 3.59 -27.94
C GLN A 92 26.56 2.76 -27.64
N PHE A 93 26.74 1.45 -27.50
CA PHE A 93 25.73 0.62 -26.86
C PHE A 93 26.05 0.57 -25.38
N GLU A 94 25.04 0.84 -24.55
CA GLU A 94 25.16 0.71 -23.11
C GLU A 94 24.09 -0.21 -22.58
N PHE A 95 24.55 -1.11 -21.72
CA PHE A 95 23.71 -1.84 -20.80
C PHE A 95 24.07 -1.39 -19.39
N GLY A 96 23.14 -0.77 -18.67
CA GLY A 96 23.36 -0.23 -17.33
C GLY A 96 22.26 -0.64 -16.38
N ILE A 97 22.62 -1.03 -15.17
CA ILE A 97 21.66 -1.29 -14.10
C ILE A 97 22.01 -0.44 -12.87
N ASP A 98 21.00 0.27 -12.38
CA ASP A 98 21.05 1.15 -11.22
C ASP A 98 20.03 0.66 -10.20
N GLY A 99 20.49 0.39 -8.98
CA GLY A 99 19.67 0.01 -7.85
C GLY A 99 18.71 1.08 -7.37
N GLY A 100 18.73 2.33 -7.86
CA GLY A 100 17.74 3.37 -7.53
C GLY A 100 18.29 4.52 -6.69
N SER A 101 19.59 4.76 -6.68
CA SER A 101 20.11 6.08 -6.30
C SER A 101 19.98 6.96 -7.53
N ALA A 102 19.33 8.12 -7.43
CA ALA A 102 18.88 8.94 -8.58
C ALA A 102 19.99 9.55 -9.47
N ARG A 103 21.12 8.87 -9.70
CA ARG A 103 22.24 9.29 -10.55
C ARG A 103 22.49 8.35 -11.74
N GLY A 104 21.69 7.31 -11.96
CA GLY A 104 21.63 6.60 -13.23
C GLY A 104 21.22 7.51 -14.41
N PHE A 105 21.54 7.11 -15.63
CA PHE A 105 21.30 7.89 -16.86
C PHE A 105 19.86 8.40 -16.97
N PHE A 106 19.72 9.71 -16.92
CA PHE A 106 18.42 10.38 -16.99
C PHE A 106 17.40 9.86 -15.95
N ASN A 107 17.89 9.45 -14.77
CA ASN A 107 17.13 8.91 -13.63
C ASN A 107 16.38 7.59 -13.94
N ARG A 108 17.03 6.65 -14.65
CA ARG A 108 16.44 5.35 -15.02
C ARG A 108 17.24 4.16 -14.47
N ASN A 109 16.50 3.13 -14.04
CA ASN A 109 17.03 1.97 -13.31
C ASN A 109 17.66 0.88 -14.19
N VAL A 110 17.19 0.72 -15.43
CA VAL A 110 17.77 -0.22 -16.40
C VAL A 110 17.82 0.47 -17.74
N LEU A 111 18.96 0.39 -18.40
CA LEU A 111 19.10 0.77 -19.80
C LEU A 111 19.70 -0.40 -20.56
N CYS A 112 19.09 -0.75 -21.68
CA CYS A 112 19.70 -1.54 -22.72
C CYS A 112 19.42 -0.83 -24.04
N GLY A 113 20.45 -0.26 -24.68
CA GLY A 113 20.20 0.43 -25.94
C GLY A 113 21.31 1.31 -26.47
N LEU A 114 20.92 2.12 -27.46
CA LEU A 114 21.78 3.08 -28.10
C LEU A 114 21.92 4.32 -27.23
N TYR A 115 23.14 4.76 -26.98
CA TYR A 115 23.41 5.85 -26.06
C TYR A 115 24.39 6.87 -26.67
N PHE A 116 24.06 8.15 -26.47
CA PHE A 116 24.90 9.30 -26.79
C PHE A 116 25.02 10.20 -25.55
N GLY A 117 26.23 10.37 -25.02
CA GLY A 117 26.41 10.98 -23.71
C GLY A 117 26.67 12.48 -23.68
N PRO A 118 26.35 13.17 -22.55
CA PRO A 118 26.62 14.59 -22.35
C PRO A 118 28.11 14.93 -22.30
N TRP A 119 29.00 13.93 -22.19
CA TRP A 119 30.46 14.10 -22.19
C TRP A 119 31.08 14.03 -23.59
N ALA A 120 30.28 13.79 -24.63
CA ALA A 120 30.74 13.93 -25.99
C ALA A 120 31.27 15.36 -26.21
N ASN A 121 32.32 15.50 -27.03
CA ASN A 121 32.83 16.83 -27.35
C ASN A 121 31.81 17.58 -28.24
N ASP A 122 31.89 18.91 -28.28
CA ASP A 122 30.94 19.75 -29.00
C ASP A 122 30.83 19.41 -30.50
N GLU A 123 31.92 18.92 -31.12
CA GLU A 123 31.94 18.53 -32.54
C GLU A 123 31.13 17.26 -32.78
N SER A 124 31.37 16.20 -31.99
CA SER A 124 30.61 14.95 -32.04
C SER A 124 29.15 15.15 -31.64
N ALA A 125 28.87 16.02 -30.67
CA ALA A 125 27.51 16.38 -30.29
C ALA A 125 26.77 17.13 -31.39
N ALA A 126 27.42 18.07 -32.07
CA ALA A 126 26.84 18.78 -33.21
C ALA A 126 26.59 17.82 -34.39
N GLU A 127 27.52 16.91 -34.67
CA GLU A 127 27.40 15.93 -35.75
C GLU A 127 26.23 14.96 -35.50
N ILE A 128 26.17 14.34 -34.32
CA ILE A 128 25.10 13.41 -33.96
C ILE A 128 23.74 14.13 -33.91
N ALA A 129 23.67 15.33 -33.34
CA ALA A 129 22.43 16.11 -33.34
C ALA A 129 21.98 16.51 -34.76
N SER A 130 22.92 16.72 -35.69
CA SER A 130 22.61 16.95 -37.09
C SER A 130 22.05 15.67 -37.75
N LYS A 131 22.68 14.51 -37.52
CA LYS A 131 22.22 13.23 -38.06
C LYS A 131 20.86 12.80 -37.51
N LEU A 132 20.59 13.04 -36.23
CA LEU A 132 19.26 12.85 -35.63
C LEU A 132 18.18 13.69 -36.32
N GLN A 133 18.51 14.93 -36.72
CA GLN A 133 17.56 15.78 -37.45
C GLN A 133 17.37 15.30 -38.89
N GLU A 134 18.45 14.93 -39.56
CA GLU A 134 18.46 14.39 -40.92
C GLU A 134 17.60 13.12 -41.01
N HIS A 135 17.78 12.20 -40.05
CA HIS A 135 17.11 10.90 -39.99
C HIS A 135 15.91 10.85 -39.03
N SER A 136 15.32 12.01 -38.74
CA SER A 136 14.21 12.12 -37.80
C SER A 136 12.97 11.31 -38.20
N THR A 137 12.80 11.00 -39.49
CA THR A 137 11.66 10.22 -39.98
C THR A 137 11.88 8.73 -39.73
N GLU A 138 13.09 8.24 -39.97
CA GLU A 138 13.50 6.86 -39.78
C GLU A 138 13.49 6.48 -38.30
N ILE A 139 14.01 7.36 -37.43
CA ILE A 139 14.01 7.14 -35.98
C ILE A 139 12.58 7.17 -35.42
N ALA A 140 11.74 8.11 -35.89
CA ALA A 140 10.33 8.12 -35.54
C ALA A 140 9.62 6.84 -35.99
N SER A 141 9.92 6.34 -37.19
CA SER A 141 9.37 5.07 -37.70
C SER A 141 9.79 3.91 -36.81
N PHE A 142 11.09 3.82 -36.48
CA PHE A 142 11.60 2.79 -35.57
C PHE A 142 10.85 2.79 -34.23
N LEU A 143 10.74 3.94 -33.56
CA LEU A 143 10.07 4.02 -32.27
C LEU A 143 8.56 3.71 -32.34
N ASN A 144 7.92 3.96 -33.48
CA ASN A 144 6.52 3.60 -33.71
C ASN A 144 6.34 2.10 -34.03
N GLU A 145 7.30 1.49 -34.73
CA GLU A 145 7.29 0.07 -35.09
C GLU A 145 7.72 -0.81 -33.91
N HIS A 146 8.52 -0.27 -32.99
CA HIS A 146 9.02 -0.93 -31.79
C HIS A 146 8.53 -0.21 -30.53
N PRO A 147 7.25 -0.38 -30.12
CA PRO A 147 6.64 0.36 -29.00
C PRO A 147 7.28 0.06 -27.65
N ALA A 148 8.08 -1.00 -27.54
CA ALA A 148 8.89 -1.31 -26.38
C ALA A 148 10.05 -0.32 -26.18
N TYR A 149 10.42 0.45 -27.21
CA TYR A 149 11.53 1.41 -27.15
C TYR A 149 11.04 2.82 -26.85
N ILE A 150 11.86 3.53 -26.11
CA ILE A 150 11.68 4.94 -25.78
C ILE A 150 12.95 5.71 -26.10
N LEU A 151 12.78 6.99 -26.39
CA LEU A 151 13.85 7.95 -26.49
C LEU A 151 13.88 8.81 -25.22
N CYS A 152 14.96 8.71 -24.45
CA CYS A 152 15.17 9.48 -23.24
C CYS A 152 16.24 10.55 -23.49
N THR A 153 16.01 11.73 -22.93
CA THR A 153 16.98 12.82 -22.81
C THR A 153 17.06 13.24 -21.33
N LYS A 154 17.88 14.22 -21.00
CA LYS A 154 17.99 14.72 -19.61
C LYS A 154 16.66 15.14 -18.99
N ASN A 155 15.77 15.72 -19.78
CA ASN A 155 14.56 16.36 -19.26
C ASN A 155 13.28 15.73 -19.79
N ASP A 156 13.38 14.81 -20.75
CA ASP A 156 12.21 14.35 -21.50
C ASP A 156 12.31 12.85 -21.83
N ILE A 157 11.16 12.19 -21.83
CA ILE A 157 10.98 10.82 -22.32
C ILE A 157 9.94 10.86 -23.42
N TRP A 158 10.26 10.31 -24.59
CA TRP A 158 9.37 10.29 -25.74
C TRP A 158 9.02 8.86 -26.14
N ARG A 159 7.72 8.57 -26.12
CA ARG A 159 7.10 7.38 -26.70
C ARG A 159 6.48 7.79 -28.03
N ASN A 160 6.76 7.06 -29.10
CA ASN A 160 6.17 7.32 -30.43
C ASN A 160 6.36 8.78 -30.93
N PRO A 161 7.57 9.37 -30.85
CA PRO A 161 7.78 10.75 -31.28
C PRO A 161 7.56 10.91 -32.78
N ASP A 162 6.93 12.02 -33.19
CA ASP A 162 6.88 12.41 -34.61
C ASP A 162 8.23 13.03 -35.06
N ALA A 163 8.51 12.97 -36.37
CA ALA A 163 9.72 13.56 -36.96
C ALA A 163 9.86 15.07 -36.69
N GLY A 164 8.75 15.77 -36.47
CA GLY A 164 8.74 17.20 -36.13
C GLY A 164 9.27 17.47 -34.71
N LEU A 165 9.11 16.54 -33.78
CA LEU A 165 9.58 16.66 -32.40
C LEU A 165 11.10 16.74 -32.34
N PHE A 166 11.81 15.90 -33.10
CA PHE A 166 13.27 15.91 -33.22
C PHE A 166 13.81 17.27 -33.68
N LYS A 167 13.12 17.91 -34.63
CA LYS A 167 13.49 19.25 -35.12
C LYS A 167 13.25 20.34 -34.08
N ARG A 168 12.18 20.23 -33.29
CA ARG A 168 11.84 21.19 -32.24
C ARG A 168 12.72 21.07 -30.99
N ARG A 169 13.31 19.88 -30.77
CA ARG A 169 14.04 19.53 -29.54
C ARG A 169 15.51 19.17 -29.77
N SER A 170 16.08 19.59 -30.91
CA SER A 170 17.48 19.31 -31.26
C SER A 170 18.49 19.71 -30.19
N GLU A 171 18.25 20.82 -29.48
CA GLU A 171 19.10 21.30 -28.39
C GLU A 171 19.10 20.38 -27.16
N SER A 172 17.99 19.66 -26.90
CA SER A 172 17.93 18.66 -25.81
C SER A 172 18.76 17.43 -26.21
N LEU A 173 18.58 16.97 -27.45
CA LEU A 173 19.29 15.81 -28.00
C LEU A 173 20.80 16.02 -28.09
N SER A 174 21.27 17.24 -28.40
CA SER A 174 22.70 17.58 -28.40
C SER A 174 23.34 17.54 -27.01
N LYS A 175 22.54 17.49 -25.94
CA LYS A 175 23.01 17.33 -24.54
C LYS A 175 23.06 15.86 -24.11
N GLY A 176 22.78 14.93 -25.01
CA GLY A 176 22.76 13.50 -24.74
C GLY A 176 21.37 12.90 -24.89
N PHE A 177 21.32 11.65 -25.35
CA PHE A 177 20.09 10.87 -25.46
C PHE A 177 20.37 9.37 -25.32
N THR A 178 19.31 8.60 -25.08
CA THR A 178 19.34 7.14 -25.22
C THR A 178 18.07 6.63 -25.88
N ILE A 179 18.21 5.67 -26.79
CA ILE A 179 17.11 4.85 -27.32
C ILE A 179 17.22 3.49 -26.67
N THR A 180 16.28 3.16 -25.80
CA THR A 180 16.35 1.98 -24.93
C THR A 180 14.99 1.31 -24.81
N VAL A 181 14.98 0.04 -24.41
CA VAL A 181 13.75 -0.64 -24.04
C VAL A 181 13.23 -0.10 -22.71
N ASP A 182 11.94 0.21 -22.64
CA ASP A 182 11.27 0.71 -21.45
C ASP A 182 10.97 -0.41 -20.45
N HIS A 183 12.04 -0.93 -19.84
CA HIS A 183 11.95 -1.89 -18.76
C HIS A 183 12.29 -1.23 -17.42
N SER A 184 11.44 -1.46 -16.42
CA SER A 184 11.86 -1.29 -15.03
C SER A 184 12.70 -2.49 -14.57
N LEU A 185 13.49 -2.30 -13.51
CA LEU A 185 14.20 -3.38 -12.82
C LEU A 185 13.31 -4.59 -12.49
N LYS A 186 12.04 -4.33 -12.15
CA LYS A 186 11.07 -5.36 -11.76
C LYS A 186 10.53 -6.14 -12.96
N GLU A 187 10.69 -5.60 -14.15
CA GLU A 187 10.26 -6.17 -15.43
C GLU A 187 11.44 -6.76 -16.20
N LEU A 188 12.63 -6.85 -15.59
CA LEU A 188 13.78 -7.51 -16.18
C LEU A 188 13.39 -8.96 -16.53
N PRO A 189 13.49 -9.36 -17.80
CA PRO A 189 13.15 -10.71 -18.20
C PRO A 189 14.14 -11.70 -17.59
N LEU A 190 13.66 -12.92 -17.37
CA LEU A 190 14.45 -14.03 -16.82
C LEU A 190 15.70 -14.34 -17.65
N ASN A 191 15.72 -13.99 -18.94
CA ASN A 191 16.88 -14.13 -19.80
C ASN A 191 17.37 -12.78 -20.33
N LEU A 192 18.19 -12.12 -19.53
CA LEU A 192 18.75 -10.82 -19.88
C LEU A 192 19.60 -10.85 -21.16
N SER A 193 20.25 -11.98 -21.44
CA SER A 193 21.13 -12.07 -22.59
C SER A 193 20.37 -12.01 -23.92
N ASP A 194 19.17 -12.59 -23.97
CA ASP A 194 18.31 -12.52 -25.15
C ASP A 194 17.90 -11.08 -25.41
N VAL A 195 17.49 -10.34 -24.38
CA VAL A 195 17.13 -8.92 -24.53
C VAL A 195 18.31 -8.08 -24.99
N VAL A 196 19.50 -8.30 -24.45
CA VAL A 196 20.68 -7.57 -24.91
C VAL A 196 20.97 -7.86 -26.39
N CYS A 197 20.90 -9.12 -26.81
CA CYS A 197 21.09 -9.51 -28.20
C CYS A 197 20.00 -8.93 -29.12
N ASP A 198 18.74 -9.00 -28.72
CA ASP A 198 17.60 -8.44 -29.47
C ASP A 198 17.75 -6.93 -29.62
N VAL A 199 18.06 -6.23 -28.53
CA VAL A 199 18.29 -4.78 -28.55
C VAL A 199 19.42 -4.43 -29.49
N PHE A 200 20.54 -5.14 -29.40
CA PHE A 200 21.69 -4.92 -30.25
C PHE A 200 21.32 -5.11 -31.72
N HIS A 201 20.58 -6.18 -32.03
CA HIS A 201 20.14 -6.49 -33.40
C HIS A 201 19.14 -5.45 -33.94
N GLU A 202 18.15 -5.05 -33.15
CA GLU A 202 17.08 -4.11 -33.55
C GLU A 202 17.57 -2.68 -33.68
N THR A 203 18.48 -2.23 -32.80
CA THR A 203 18.98 -0.85 -32.82
C THR A 203 20.24 -0.65 -33.67
N MET A 204 20.85 -1.72 -34.19
CA MET A 204 22.04 -1.63 -35.07
C MET A 204 21.83 -0.79 -36.33
N PRO A 205 20.69 -0.87 -37.05
CA PRO A 205 20.45 -0.02 -38.21
C PRO A 205 20.44 1.47 -37.85
N LEU A 206 19.90 1.82 -36.68
CA LEU A 206 19.96 3.19 -36.16
C LEU A 206 21.38 3.59 -35.79
N TYR A 207 22.16 2.67 -35.22
CA TYR A 207 23.56 2.91 -34.92
C TYR A 207 24.34 3.28 -36.18
N TRP A 208 24.30 2.46 -37.23
CA TRP A 208 25.03 2.73 -38.47
C TRP A 208 24.61 4.02 -39.15
N MET A 209 23.31 4.28 -39.17
CA MET A 209 22.74 5.52 -39.69
C MET A 209 23.27 6.75 -38.93
N LEU A 210 23.23 6.72 -37.59
CA LEU A 210 23.73 7.81 -36.76
C LEU A 210 25.25 7.89 -36.75
N ALA A 211 25.94 6.79 -37.02
CA ALA A 211 27.38 6.75 -37.14
C ALA A 211 27.91 7.13 -38.53
N ASP A 212 27.04 7.26 -39.54
CA ASP A 212 27.42 7.37 -40.96
C ASP A 212 28.37 6.23 -41.39
N ILE A 213 27.98 5.01 -41.02
CA ILE A 213 28.66 3.77 -41.37
C ILE A 213 27.78 3.04 -42.39
N ASP A 214 28.39 2.60 -43.49
CA ASP A 214 27.69 1.77 -44.47
C ASP A 214 27.22 0.47 -43.81
N GLN A 215 25.94 0.14 -44.00
CA GLN A 215 25.37 -1.10 -43.50
C GLN A 215 26.14 -2.30 -44.08
N PRO A 216 26.68 -3.18 -43.24
CA PRO A 216 27.38 -4.40 -43.65
C PRO A 216 26.49 -5.27 -44.55
N THR A 217 27.08 -5.81 -45.62
CA THR A 217 26.34 -6.64 -46.59
C THR A 217 25.84 -7.97 -46.02
N ASP A 218 26.44 -8.43 -44.91
CA ASP A 218 26.09 -9.66 -44.20
C ASP A 218 25.05 -9.43 -43.08
N TYR A 219 24.66 -8.20 -42.80
CA TYR A 219 23.58 -7.93 -41.85
C TYR A 219 22.22 -8.25 -42.47
N ASN A 220 21.49 -9.14 -41.80
CA ASN A 220 20.12 -9.48 -42.17
C ASN A 220 19.18 -9.19 -40.99
N PRO A 221 18.40 -8.10 -41.04
CA PRO A 221 17.49 -7.75 -39.94
C PRO A 221 16.39 -8.81 -39.74
N ARG A 222 16.15 -9.67 -40.75
CA ARG A 222 15.10 -10.71 -40.77
C ARG A 222 15.65 -12.13 -40.74
N GLY A 223 16.90 -12.33 -40.29
CA GLY A 223 17.37 -13.67 -39.96
C GLY A 223 16.44 -14.28 -38.91
N PRO A 224 15.91 -15.49 -39.10
CA PRO A 224 14.94 -16.04 -38.17
C PRO A 224 15.63 -16.35 -36.84
N HIS A 225 15.46 -15.48 -35.84
CA HIS A 225 15.32 -15.93 -34.45
C HIS A 225 13.93 -16.56 -34.27
N THR A 226 13.54 -17.46 -35.18
CA THR A 226 12.58 -18.48 -34.80
C THR A 226 13.40 -19.49 -34.03
N GLY A 227 13.15 -19.60 -32.73
CA GLY A 227 13.37 -20.84 -32.01
C GLY A 227 12.56 -21.94 -32.70
N SER A 228 13.09 -22.46 -33.80
CA SER A 228 12.59 -23.64 -34.48
C SER A 228 12.96 -24.82 -33.61
N SER A 229 12.10 -25.14 -32.65
CA SER A 229 12.10 -26.41 -31.94
C SER A 229 11.56 -27.52 -32.86
N ASP A 230 12.18 -27.68 -34.02
CA ASP A 230 11.92 -28.82 -34.89
C ASP A 230 13.09 -29.78 -34.78
N GLY A 231 12.89 -30.82 -33.96
CA GLY A 231 13.48 -32.15 -34.12
C GLY A 231 15.02 -32.24 -34.18
N GLY A 232 15.72 -31.73 -33.18
CA GLY A 232 17.07 -32.18 -32.83
C GLY A 232 17.04 -32.89 -31.49
N GLU A 233 17.00 -34.22 -31.49
CA GLU A 233 17.18 -35.07 -30.32
C GLU A 233 18.55 -34.80 -29.67
N ASP A 234 18.64 -33.84 -28.73
CA ASP A 234 19.62 -33.84 -27.61
C ASP A 234 19.51 -32.61 -26.68
N GLY A 235 18.31 -32.07 -26.49
CA GLY A 235 18.02 -31.12 -25.41
C GLY A 235 17.33 -31.84 -24.25
N GLY A 236 18.09 -32.29 -23.25
CA GLY A 236 17.53 -32.96 -22.08
C GLY A 236 16.52 -32.06 -21.36
N SER A 237 15.23 -32.28 -21.60
CA SER A 237 14.14 -31.73 -20.80
C SER A 237 14.40 -32.15 -19.35
N THR A 238 14.88 -31.22 -18.54
CA THR A 238 15.04 -31.44 -17.11
C THR A 238 13.65 -31.50 -16.53
N ASP A 239 13.23 -32.71 -16.16
CA ASP A 239 11.99 -32.95 -15.43
C ASP A 239 11.85 -31.94 -14.27
N PRO A 240 10.68 -31.30 -14.10
CA PRO A 240 10.51 -30.28 -13.08
C PRO A 240 10.77 -30.88 -11.70
N THR A 241 11.55 -30.18 -10.89
CA THR A 241 11.83 -30.52 -9.50
C THR A 241 11.21 -29.47 -8.58
N VAL A 242 11.00 -29.80 -7.31
CA VAL A 242 10.48 -28.84 -6.31
C VAL A 242 11.35 -27.59 -6.28
N LYS A 243 12.68 -27.78 -6.32
CA LYS A 243 13.64 -26.70 -6.34
C LYS A 243 13.53 -25.82 -7.59
N SER A 244 13.32 -26.41 -8.77
CA SER A 244 13.14 -25.63 -10.00
C SER A 244 11.81 -24.89 -10.04
N ILE A 245 10.76 -25.44 -9.43
CA ILE A 245 9.45 -24.75 -9.31
C ILE A 245 9.52 -23.64 -8.26
N ALA A 246 10.21 -23.87 -7.14
CA ALA A 246 10.40 -22.85 -6.09
C ALA A 246 11.23 -21.68 -6.61
N ALA A 247 12.19 -21.95 -7.50
CA ALA A 247 12.94 -20.90 -8.18
C ALA A 247 12.06 -20.08 -9.15
N LEU A 248 10.98 -20.65 -9.67
CA LEU A 248 10.02 -19.93 -10.49
C LEU A 248 9.04 -19.12 -9.64
N SER A 249 8.65 -19.60 -8.46
CA SER A 249 7.58 -19.00 -7.65
C SER A 249 8.02 -17.83 -6.76
N SER A 250 7.22 -16.76 -6.74
CA SER A 250 7.33 -15.63 -5.81
C SER A 250 6.41 -15.75 -4.59
N THR A 251 5.50 -16.73 -4.61
CA THR A 251 4.43 -16.87 -3.61
C THR A 251 4.45 -18.21 -2.88
N LEU A 252 4.98 -19.28 -3.50
CA LEU A 252 5.06 -20.61 -2.91
C LEU A 252 6.51 -20.97 -2.61
N ASP A 253 6.79 -21.36 -1.37
CA ASP A 253 8.10 -21.91 -1.02
C ASP A 253 8.22 -23.41 -1.40
N SER A 254 9.39 -24.00 -1.15
CA SER A 254 9.62 -25.43 -1.45
C SER A 254 8.68 -26.36 -0.66
N ASN A 255 8.24 -25.98 0.54
CA ASN A 255 7.32 -26.77 1.36
C ASN A 255 5.89 -26.69 0.80
N ASP A 256 5.46 -25.51 0.36
CA ASP A 256 4.15 -25.33 -0.28
C ASP A 256 4.03 -26.15 -1.57
N ILE A 257 5.11 -26.16 -2.36
CA ILE A 257 5.21 -26.95 -3.58
C ILE A 257 5.20 -28.45 -3.26
N GLU A 258 5.98 -28.90 -2.29
CA GLU A 258 5.99 -30.32 -1.88
C GLU A 258 4.61 -30.75 -1.37
N SER A 259 3.96 -29.92 -0.54
CA SER A 259 2.60 -30.16 -0.04
C SER A 259 1.58 -30.30 -1.18
N SER A 260 1.66 -29.42 -2.18
CA SER A 260 0.81 -29.48 -3.37
C SER A 260 1.06 -30.75 -4.20
N VAL A 261 2.34 -31.12 -4.40
CA VAL A 261 2.75 -32.34 -5.10
C VAL A 261 2.28 -33.59 -4.35
N GLU A 262 2.39 -33.63 -3.02
CA GLU A 262 1.90 -34.73 -2.19
C GLU A 262 0.38 -34.86 -2.26
N SER A 263 -0.36 -33.74 -2.23
CA SER A 263 -1.82 -33.72 -2.32
C SER A 263 -2.30 -34.29 -3.66
N LEU A 264 -1.64 -33.93 -4.76
CA LEU A 264 -1.85 -34.49 -6.10
C LEU A 264 -1.47 -35.98 -6.16
N THR A 265 -0.33 -36.36 -5.59
CA THR A 265 0.15 -37.76 -5.59
C THR A 265 -0.78 -38.68 -4.78
N LYS A 266 -1.31 -38.23 -3.64
CA LYS A 266 -2.31 -38.97 -2.83
C LYS A 266 -3.60 -39.27 -3.60
N ARG A 267 -3.86 -38.55 -4.71
CA ARG A 267 -5.02 -38.75 -5.59
C ARG A 267 -4.72 -39.66 -6.79
N GLY A 268 -3.55 -40.31 -6.79
CA GLY A 268 -3.15 -41.29 -7.80
C GLY A 268 -2.35 -40.72 -8.96
N ILE A 269 -1.94 -39.45 -8.88
CA ILE A 269 -1.13 -38.78 -9.91
C ILE A 269 0.32 -39.18 -9.74
N ALA A 270 1.02 -39.48 -10.83
CA ALA A 270 2.46 -39.72 -10.75
C ALA A 270 3.16 -38.44 -10.29
N ARG A 271 4.13 -38.53 -9.36
CA ARG A 271 4.81 -37.35 -8.80
C ARG A 271 5.35 -36.39 -9.88
N LYS A 272 5.86 -36.94 -11.00
CA LYS A 272 6.34 -36.17 -12.15
C LYS A 272 5.24 -35.32 -12.80
N GLU A 273 4.07 -35.90 -12.98
CA GLU A 273 2.89 -35.22 -13.51
C GLU A 273 2.35 -34.19 -12.50
N ALA A 274 2.35 -34.51 -11.19
CA ALA A 274 1.99 -33.57 -10.14
C ALA A 274 2.90 -32.32 -10.13
N LEU A 275 4.21 -32.50 -10.35
CA LEU A 275 5.16 -31.39 -10.49
C LEU A 275 4.84 -30.50 -11.68
N GLN A 276 4.38 -31.07 -12.81
CA GLN A 276 4.00 -30.30 -13.99
C GLN A 276 2.79 -29.39 -13.68
N TYR A 277 1.76 -29.93 -13.02
CA TYR A 277 0.59 -29.12 -12.63
C TYR A 277 0.92 -28.02 -11.62
N VAL A 278 1.81 -28.28 -10.65
CA VAL A 278 2.24 -27.22 -9.71
C VAL A 278 3.12 -26.19 -10.40
N GLN A 279 3.94 -26.59 -11.37
CA GLN A 279 4.71 -25.67 -12.19
C GLN A 279 3.80 -24.77 -13.04
N GLU A 280 2.80 -25.33 -13.72
CA GLU A 280 1.80 -24.57 -14.47
C GLU A 280 1.04 -23.60 -13.58
N TYR A 281 0.60 -24.04 -12.38
CA TYR A 281 -0.05 -23.16 -11.41
C TYR A 281 0.81 -21.93 -11.07
N VAL A 282 2.09 -22.15 -10.77
CA VAL A 282 3.01 -21.07 -10.44
C VAL A 282 3.17 -20.11 -11.62
N ILE A 283 3.37 -20.65 -12.83
CA ILE A 283 3.56 -19.86 -14.04
C ILE A 283 2.33 -19.00 -14.34
N ASP A 284 1.14 -19.59 -14.32
CA ASP A 284 -0.12 -18.92 -14.64
C ASP A 284 -0.46 -17.84 -13.60
N THR A 285 -0.30 -18.16 -12.30
CA THR A 285 -0.54 -17.22 -11.20
C THR A 285 0.37 -15.99 -11.32
N GLN A 286 1.64 -16.20 -11.66
CA GLN A 286 2.61 -15.11 -11.80
C GLN A 286 2.39 -14.26 -13.04
N ARG A 287 1.97 -14.88 -14.14
CA ARG A 287 1.62 -14.16 -15.37
C ARG A 287 0.30 -13.42 -15.26
N GLY A 288 -0.54 -13.78 -14.29
CA GLY A 288 -1.93 -13.32 -14.23
C GLY A 288 -2.72 -13.77 -15.47
N GLN A 289 -2.31 -14.87 -16.10
CA GLN A 289 -2.88 -15.41 -17.33
C GLN A 289 -2.93 -16.94 -17.25
N GLY A 290 -3.91 -17.54 -17.92
CA GLY A 290 -4.07 -19.00 -17.95
C GLY A 290 -5.12 -19.51 -16.95
N LEU A 291 -5.29 -20.83 -16.90
CA LEU A 291 -6.35 -21.48 -16.13
C LEU A 291 -6.19 -21.20 -14.63
N TYR A 292 -4.95 -21.25 -14.12
CA TYR A 292 -4.67 -21.09 -12.69
C TYR A 292 -4.58 -19.64 -12.22
N ALA A 293 -4.69 -18.66 -13.13
CA ALA A 293 -4.77 -17.25 -12.75
C ALA A 293 -6.13 -16.89 -12.11
N VAL A 294 -7.16 -17.73 -12.28
CA VAL A 294 -8.49 -17.53 -11.71
C VAL A 294 -8.45 -17.72 -10.19
N LYS A 295 -8.92 -16.71 -9.47
CA LYS A 295 -8.96 -16.72 -8.00
C LYS A 295 -9.73 -17.95 -7.49
N GLY A 296 -9.15 -18.64 -6.51
CA GLY A 296 -9.71 -19.86 -5.93
C GLY A 296 -9.34 -21.16 -6.66
N LEU A 297 -8.55 -21.09 -7.74
CA LEU A 297 -8.15 -22.24 -8.55
C LEU A 297 -6.70 -22.69 -8.24
N GLY A 298 -6.51 -23.38 -7.11
CA GLY A 298 -5.21 -23.96 -6.74
C GLY A 298 -4.78 -25.16 -7.63
N PRO A 299 -3.54 -25.67 -7.49
CA PRO A 299 -3.00 -26.78 -8.32
C PRO A 299 -3.91 -28.01 -8.33
N VAL A 300 -4.50 -28.28 -7.18
CA VAL A 300 -5.39 -29.41 -6.92
C VAL A 300 -6.76 -29.27 -7.60
N ALA A 301 -7.25 -28.03 -7.73
CA ALA A 301 -8.50 -27.73 -8.41
C ALA A 301 -8.30 -27.71 -9.92
N GLY A 302 -7.25 -27.04 -10.42
CA GLY A 302 -6.97 -27.02 -11.85
C GLY A 302 -6.64 -28.39 -12.42
N TYR A 303 -6.00 -29.29 -11.65
CA TYR A 303 -5.88 -30.70 -12.05
C TYR A 303 -7.24 -31.35 -12.35
N ARG A 304 -8.26 -31.08 -11.54
CA ARG A 304 -9.60 -31.66 -11.73
C ARG A 304 -10.32 -31.06 -12.93
N PHE A 305 -10.10 -29.77 -13.18
CA PHE A 305 -10.54 -29.13 -14.42
C PHE A 305 -9.89 -29.80 -15.63
N ALA A 306 -8.58 -30.04 -15.58
CA ALA A 306 -7.88 -30.76 -16.65
C ALA A 306 -8.45 -32.18 -16.87
N GLN A 307 -8.78 -32.91 -15.79
CA GLN A 307 -9.47 -34.21 -15.89
C GLN A 307 -10.88 -34.11 -16.49
N ALA A 308 -11.57 -33.00 -16.27
CA ALA A 308 -12.88 -32.71 -16.86
C ALA A 308 -12.76 -32.21 -18.32
N GLY A 309 -11.55 -32.10 -18.87
CA GLY A 309 -11.30 -31.58 -20.21
C GLY A 309 -11.29 -30.06 -20.31
N ILE A 310 -11.16 -29.36 -19.18
CA ILE A 310 -11.06 -27.90 -19.08
C ILE A 310 -9.60 -27.57 -18.74
N THR A 311 -8.86 -27.19 -19.77
CA THR A 311 -7.41 -26.95 -19.72
C THR A 311 -7.04 -25.49 -19.98
N THR A 312 -8.00 -24.68 -20.45
CA THR A 312 -7.81 -23.25 -20.72
C THR A 312 -8.84 -22.39 -19.99
N LEU A 313 -8.52 -21.09 -19.84
CA LEU A 313 -9.45 -20.10 -19.29
C LEU A 313 -10.72 -19.98 -20.14
N GLU A 314 -10.58 -19.99 -21.47
CA GLU A 314 -11.70 -19.91 -22.42
C GLU A 314 -12.66 -21.11 -22.27
N GLU A 315 -12.12 -22.32 -22.06
CA GLU A 315 -12.94 -23.51 -21.80
C GLU A 315 -13.70 -23.39 -20.46
N LEU A 316 -13.05 -22.81 -19.45
CA LEU A 316 -13.63 -22.56 -18.13
C LEU A 316 -14.74 -21.49 -18.18
N GLU A 317 -14.56 -20.43 -18.97
CA GLU A 317 -15.55 -19.37 -19.23
C GLU A 317 -16.85 -19.88 -19.87
N THR A 318 -16.79 -20.98 -20.63
CA THR A 318 -17.99 -21.57 -21.24
C THR A 318 -18.81 -22.45 -20.30
N GLN A 319 -18.33 -22.73 -19.09
CA GLN A 319 -19.00 -23.63 -18.16
C GLN A 319 -20.10 -22.93 -17.37
N SER A 320 -21.25 -23.58 -17.20
CA SER A 320 -22.25 -23.11 -16.24
C SER A 320 -21.83 -23.39 -14.80
N PHE A 321 -22.40 -22.68 -13.83
CA PHE A 321 -22.17 -22.97 -12.41
C PHE A 321 -22.47 -24.44 -12.05
N ASP A 322 -23.51 -25.03 -12.65
CA ASP A 322 -23.85 -26.45 -12.46
C ASP A 322 -22.79 -27.40 -13.07
N ASP A 323 -22.19 -27.02 -14.20
CA ASP A 323 -21.08 -27.78 -14.81
C ASP A 323 -19.84 -27.73 -13.91
N LEU A 324 -19.47 -26.55 -13.39
CA LEU A 324 -18.37 -26.39 -12.43
C LEU A 324 -18.62 -27.18 -11.13
N LYS A 325 -19.86 -27.18 -10.62
CA LYS A 325 -20.28 -27.97 -9.45
C LYS A 325 -20.21 -29.47 -9.71
N SER A 326 -20.36 -29.90 -10.96
CA SER A 326 -20.28 -31.30 -11.36
C SER A 326 -18.84 -31.84 -11.43
N VAL A 327 -17.83 -30.96 -11.46
CA VAL A 327 -16.41 -31.34 -11.42
C VAL A 327 -16.11 -32.06 -10.11
N TYR A 328 -15.82 -33.36 -10.20
CA TYR A 328 -15.75 -34.25 -9.04
C TYR A 328 -14.81 -33.74 -7.94
N GLY A 329 -15.39 -33.41 -6.78
CA GLY A 329 -14.70 -33.04 -5.55
C GLY A 329 -14.45 -31.54 -5.37
N LEU A 330 -14.89 -30.67 -6.28
CA LEU A 330 -14.99 -29.23 -6.00
C LEU A 330 -16.07 -28.99 -4.94
N ARG A 331 -15.80 -28.14 -3.93
CA ARG A 331 -16.85 -27.71 -2.99
C ARG A 331 -17.75 -26.69 -3.68
N GLU A 332 -19.02 -26.63 -3.29
CA GLU A 332 -19.97 -25.68 -3.87
C GLU A 332 -19.53 -24.21 -3.69
N SER A 333 -18.96 -23.87 -2.54
CA SER A 333 -18.38 -22.53 -2.29
C SER A 333 -17.22 -22.23 -3.24
N GLN A 334 -16.32 -23.18 -3.46
CA GLN A 334 -15.18 -23.02 -4.37
C GLN A 334 -15.64 -22.90 -5.82
N ALA A 335 -16.64 -23.69 -6.24
CA ALA A 335 -17.27 -23.55 -7.56
C ALA A 335 -17.87 -22.15 -7.73
N ARG A 336 -18.44 -21.59 -6.66
CA ARG A 336 -19.07 -20.26 -6.68
C ARG A 336 -18.03 -19.16 -6.82
N THR A 337 -16.95 -19.19 -6.04
CA THR A 337 -15.85 -18.22 -6.16
C THR A 337 -15.26 -18.22 -7.56
N ILE A 338 -15.00 -19.40 -8.13
CA ILE A 338 -14.47 -19.52 -9.49
C ILE A 338 -15.48 -18.96 -10.51
N TRP A 339 -16.76 -19.31 -10.37
CA TRP A 339 -17.81 -18.83 -11.27
C TRP A 339 -18.02 -17.31 -11.20
N GLU A 340 -18.02 -16.73 -9.99
CA GLU A 340 -18.14 -15.28 -9.76
C GLU A 340 -16.94 -14.53 -10.33
N GLU A 341 -15.73 -15.04 -10.15
CA GLU A 341 -14.51 -14.42 -10.72
C GLU A 341 -14.54 -14.40 -12.25
N ILE A 342 -14.98 -15.51 -12.87
CA ILE A 342 -15.08 -15.65 -14.33
C ILE A 342 -16.17 -14.74 -14.92
N ASN A 343 -17.29 -14.58 -14.22
CA ASN A 343 -18.45 -13.81 -14.69
C ASN A 343 -18.46 -12.37 -14.16
N SER A 344 -17.42 -11.95 -13.44
CA SER A 344 -17.22 -10.55 -13.08
C SER A 344 -17.06 -9.73 -14.36
N GLU A 345 -17.65 -8.53 -14.42
CA GLU A 345 -17.42 -7.60 -15.54
C GLU A 345 -15.96 -7.12 -15.59
N ASP A 346 -15.21 -7.34 -14.49
CA ASP A 346 -13.77 -7.16 -14.43
C ASP A 346 -13.05 -8.47 -14.83
N PRO A 347 -12.11 -8.47 -15.80
CA PRO A 347 -11.37 -9.67 -16.19
C PRO A 347 -10.65 -10.29 -14.97
N PRO A 348 -10.41 -11.61 -14.93
CA PRO A 348 -9.76 -12.27 -13.79
C PRO A 348 -8.37 -11.68 -13.56
N THR A 349 -8.28 -10.71 -12.67
CA THR A 349 -7.03 -10.06 -12.28
C THR A 349 -6.45 -10.86 -11.12
N GLY A 350 -5.40 -11.65 -11.38
CA GLY A 350 -4.60 -12.35 -10.37
C GLY A 350 -3.88 -11.45 -9.35
N SER A 351 -4.26 -10.18 -9.25
CA SER A 351 -3.88 -9.21 -8.22
C SER A 351 -4.99 -8.16 -8.18
N GLY A 352 -5.39 -7.71 -6.99
CA GLY A 352 -6.47 -6.70 -6.81
C GLY A 352 -6.33 -5.47 -7.72
N PRO A 353 -7.41 -4.70 -7.89
CA PRO A 353 -7.66 -3.89 -9.09
C PRO A 353 -6.51 -2.91 -9.39
N LYS A 354 -5.81 -3.13 -10.50
CA LYS A 354 -5.03 -2.09 -11.18
C LYS A 354 -5.98 -1.27 -12.03
N ARG A 355 -6.21 -0.03 -11.61
CA ARG A 355 -6.83 1.04 -12.42
C ARG A 355 -6.06 1.19 -13.75
N GLU A 356 -6.78 1.29 -14.86
CA GLU A 356 -6.21 1.69 -16.16
C GLU A 356 -5.55 3.08 -16.07
N PRO A 357 -4.46 3.33 -16.82
CA PRO A 357 -3.72 4.58 -16.75
C PRO A 357 -4.45 5.69 -17.51
N GLY A 358 -5.29 6.42 -16.78
CA GLY A 358 -5.40 7.85 -16.98
C GLY A 358 -4.01 8.49 -16.86
N THR A 359 -3.79 9.54 -17.64
CA THR A 359 -2.53 10.28 -17.78
C THR A 359 -1.85 10.52 -16.42
N PRO A 360 -0.58 10.12 -16.21
CA PRO A 360 0.05 10.23 -14.89
C PRO A 360 0.40 11.69 -14.62
N THR A 361 -0.42 12.32 -13.80
CA THR A 361 -0.01 13.45 -12.95
C THR A 361 -0.29 13.05 -11.51
N ASP A 362 0.59 12.24 -10.94
CA ASP A 362 0.72 12.09 -9.50
C ASP A 362 2.20 11.92 -9.16
N THR A 363 2.75 12.98 -8.61
CA THR A 363 3.93 12.94 -7.75
C THR A 363 3.49 12.29 -6.44
N ASP A 364 3.89 11.03 -6.20
CA ASP A 364 4.08 10.59 -4.81
C ASP A 364 5.00 11.63 -4.16
N PRO A 365 4.63 12.23 -3.02
CA PRO A 365 5.52 13.16 -2.34
C PRO A 365 6.81 12.40 -2.06
N GLU A 366 7.93 12.95 -2.53
CA GLU A 366 9.24 12.50 -2.08
C GLU A 366 9.18 12.40 -0.55
N PRO A 367 9.64 11.30 0.07
CA PRO A 367 9.72 11.22 1.52
C PRO A 367 10.52 12.44 1.96
N GLY A 368 9.87 13.33 2.71
CA GLY A 368 10.55 14.49 3.25
C GLY A 368 11.71 13.97 4.10
N GLU A 369 12.94 14.21 3.64
CA GLU A 369 14.15 13.98 4.42
C GLU A 369 13.90 14.61 5.81
N ASP A 370 13.92 13.79 6.86
CA ASP A 370 13.78 14.14 8.29
C ASP A 370 12.37 14.15 8.96
N SER A 371 11.39 13.34 8.56
CA SER A 371 10.24 13.12 9.46
C SER A 371 10.65 12.26 10.67
N GLU A 372 10.79 12.88 11.85
CA GLU A 372 11.11 12.20 13.11
C GLU A 372 10.09 11.09 13.42
N ILE A 373 10.53 9.83 13.51
CA ILE A 373 9.67 8.71 13.87
C ILE A 373 9.41 8.78 15.38
N VAL A 374 8.15 8.98 15.75
CA VAL A 374 7.74 9.11 17.15
C VAL A 374 7.26 7.77 17.70
N VAL A 375 7.71 7.43 18.91
CA VAL A 375 7.23 6.28 19.69
C VAL A 375 5.71 6.31 19.79
N ASN A 376 5.04 5.19 19.52
CA ASN A 376 3.57 5.13 19.60
C ASN A 376 3.05 3.71 19.91
N GLN A 377 1.85 3.67 20.50
CA GLN A 377 1.23 2.42 20.95
C GLN A 377 0.86 1.48 19.81
N LEU A 378 0.46 2.02 18.65
CA LEU A 378 0.04 1.22 17.49
C LEU A 378 1.18 0.36 16.95
N SER A 379 2.34 0.96 16.69
CA SER A 379 3.54 0.25 16.23
C SER A 379 4.01 -0.78 17.25
N GLU A 380 3.97 -0.45 18.55
CA GLU A 380 4.40 -1.36 19.60
C GLU A 380 3.44 -2.52 19.84
N TYR A 381 2.12 -2.30 19.81
CA TYR A 381 1.13 -3.38 19.91
C TYR A 381 1.19 -4.30 18.69
N TYR A 382 1.36 -3.74 17.49
CA TYR A 382 1.60 -4.52 16.27
C TYR A 382 2.83 -5.42 16.44
N GLU A 383 3.96 -4.87 16.87
CA GLU A 383 5.19 -5.66 17.00
C GLU A 383 5.09 -6.70 18.13
N ALA A 384 4.45 -6.37 19.26
CA ALA A 384 4.24 -7.31 20.36
C ALA A 384 3.34 -8.49 19.94
N LEU A 385 2.23 -8.24 19.22
CA LEU A 385 1.39 -9.32 18.69
C LEU A 385 2.12 -10.15 17.62
N ARG A 386 2.89 -9.49 16.73
CA ARG A 386 3.75 -10.16 15.73
C ARG A 386 4.77 -11.06 16.40
N SER A 387 5.30 -10.64 17.54
CA SER A 387 6.20 -11.44 18.38
C SER A 387 5.55 -12.76 18.82
N VAL A 388 4.33 -12.69 19.35
CA VAL A 388 3.57 -13.89 19.77
C VAL A 388 3.22 -14.80 18.60
N ARG A 389 2.69 -14.22 17.53
CA ARG A 389 2.38 -14.92 16.28
C ARG A 389 3.59 -15.68 15.74
N LYS A 390 4.79 -15.08 15.76
CA LYS A 390 6.02 -15.71 15.28
C LYS A 390 6.44 -16.91 16.13
N VAL A 391 6.33 -16.80 17.46
CA VAL A 391 6.64 -17.91 18.37
C VAL A 391 5.65 -19.06 18.16
N VAL A 392 4.35 -18.77 18.14
CA VAL A 392 3.30 -19.77 17.90
C VAL A 392 3.49 -20.49 16.57
N SER A 393 3.70 -19.75 15.47
CA SER A 393 4.01 -20.32 14.15
C SER A 393 5.24 -21.22 14.17
N THR A 394 6.30 -20.81 14.87
CA THR A 394 7.52 -21.61 14.96
C THR A 394 7.29 -22.93 15.69
N ILE A 395 6.48 -22.91 16.76
CA ILE A 395 6.10 -24.13 17.49
C ILE A 395 5.28 -25.05 16.59
N MET A 396 4.27 -24.52 15.89
CA MET A 396 3.38 -25.29 15.01
C MET A 396 4.11 -25.97 13.84
N LEU A 397 5.16 -25.35 13.30
CA LEU A 397 5.93 -25.89 12.19
C LEU A 397 6.91 -27.01 12.59
N ARG A 398 7.00 -27.33 13.89
CA ARG A 398 7.91 -28.39 14.35
C ARG A 398 7.33 -29.78 14.13
N PRO A 399 8.09 -30.70 13.48
CA PRO A 399 7.65 -32.08 13.27
C PRO A 399 7.35 -32.85 14.57
N GLU A 400 7.96 -32.45 15.69
CA GLU A 400 7.78 -33.11 16.97
C GLU A 400 6.50 -32.71 17.71
N THR A 401 5.84 -31.63 17.28
CA THR A 401 4.59 -31.21 17.90
C THR A 401 3.42 -32.00 17.30
N PRO A 402 2.40 -32.34 18.10
CA PRO A 402 1.22 -33.04 17.59
C PRO A 402 0.30 -32.11 16.76
N ILE A 403 0.61 -30.82 16.70
CA ILE A 403 -0.22 -29.80 16.08
C ILE A 403 -0.07 -29.89 14.57
N ARG A 404 -1.21 -29.92 13.89
CA ARG A 404 -1.27 -29.89 12.44
C ARG A 404 -1.68 -28.48 12.02
N PRO A 405 -0.83 -27.73 11.29
CA PRO A 405 -1.13 -26.35 10.91
C PRO A 405 -2.45 -26.17 10.13
N ASP A 406 -2.95 -27.22 9.50
CA ASP A 406 -4.21 -27.25 8.75
C ASP A 406 -5.43 -27.71 9.57
N ASP A 407 -5.23 -28.09 10.83
CA ASP A 407 -6.30 -28.53 11.73
C ASP A 407 -6.93 -27.35 12.46
N LEU A 408 -7.95 -26.75 11.85
CA LEU A 408 -8.70 -25.64 12.44
C LEU A 408 -9.46 -26.01 13.73
N THR A 409 -9.51 -27.29 14.12
CA THR A 409 -10.10 -27.71 15.41
C THR A 409 -9.11 -27.62 16.57
N ASP A 410 -7.81 -27.50 16.28
CA ASP A 410 -6.76 -27.36 17.30
C ASP A 410 -6.77 -25.92 17.89
N PRO A 411 -6.89 -25.76 19.22
CA PRO A 411 -6.91 -24.44 19.85
C PRO A 411 -5.69 -23.56 19.54
N CYS A 412 -4.51 -24.15 19.32
CA CYS A 412 -3.30 -23.42 18.95
C CYS A 412 -3.41 -22.84 17.53
N VAL A 413 -3.98 -23.60 16.59
CA VAL A 413 -4.20 -23.15 15.22
C VAL A 413 -5.23 -22.03 15.20
N GLN A 414 -6.33 -22.18 15.95
CA GLN A 414 -7.34 -21.14 16.08
C GLN A 414 -6.76 -19.84 16.67
N TYR A 415 -5.91 -19.96 17.70
CA TYR A 415 -5.21 -18.82 18.26
C TYR A 415 -4.29 -18.12 17.25
N PHE A 416 -3.51 -18.89 16.48
CA PHE A 416 -2.65 -18.36 15.43
C PHE A 416 -3.43 -17.56 14.38
N VAL A 417 -4.54 -18.12 13.87
CA VAL A 417 -5.41 -17.46 12.89
C VAL A 417 -6.01 -16.16 13.45
N LEU A 418 -6.40 -16.16 14.72
CA LEU A 418 -6.90 -14.95 15.38
C LEU A 418 -5.80 -13.88 15.51
N LEU A 419 -4.56 -14.25 15.86
CA LEU A 419 -3.42 -13.33 15.88
C LEU A 419 -3.12 -12.75 14.50
N GLU A 420 -3.12 -13.58 13.45
CA GLU A 420 -2.97 -13.11 12.06
C GLU A 420 -4.06 -12.10 11.70
N THR A 421 -5.30 -12.35 12.12
CA THR A 421 -6.42 -11.43 11.88
C THR A 421 -6.21 -10.10 12.60
N CYS A 422 -5.75 -10.12 13.85
CA CYS A 422 -5.44 -8.89 14.58
C CYS A 422 -4.27 -8.09 13.97
N LEU A 423 -3.37 -8.75 13.23
CA LEU A 423 -2.20 -8.14 12.60
C LEU A 423 -2.45 -7.72 11.14
N GLY A 424 -3.33 -8.42 10.43
CA GLY A 424 -3.37 -8.48 8.97
C GLY A 424 -3.74 -7.19 8.25
N ASP A 425 -3.45 -7.21 6.94
CA ASP A 425 -3.63 -6.10 5.99
C ASP A 425 -4.75 -6.36 4.94
N GLY A 426 -5.55 -7.43 5.08
CA GLY A 426 -6.07 -8.13 3.89
C GLY A 426 -7.54 -8.56 3.83
N ASN A 427 -8.30 -8.61 4.91
CA ASN A 427 -9.72 -8.99 4.82
C ASN A 427 -10.62 -7.79 5.14
N LEU A 428 -11.16 -7.17 4.09
CA LEU A 428 -11.98 -5.96 4.19
C LEU A 428 -13.39 -6.22 4.71
N ASP A 429 -13.80 -7.48 4.76
CA ASP A 429 -15.14 -7.86 5.16
C ASP A 429 -15.25 -8.08 6.68
N LEU A 430 -14.12 -8.09 7.40
CA LEU A 430 -14.10 -8.30 8.86
C LEU A 430 -14.36 -7.00 9.62
N VAL A 431 -14.98 -7.16 10.80
CA VAL A 431 -15.27 -6.12 11.81
C VAL A 431 -14.01 -5.60 12.54
N PHE A 432 -12.83 -5.75 11.95
CA PHE A 432 -11.59 -5.21 12.49
C PHE A 432 -10.54 -5.11 11.41
N SER A 433 -9.99 -3.91 11.23
CA SER A 433 -9.01 -3.63 10.17
C SER A 433 -7.63 -4.25 10.40
N GLY A 434 -7.28 -4.62 11.63
CA GLY A 434 -5.95 -5.10 12.00
C GLY A 434 -4.95 -3.97 12.23
N TYR A 435 -3.96 -4.19 13.10
CA TYR A 435 -2.96 -3.17 13.43
C TYR A 435 -2.00 -2.86 12.27
N GLY A 436 -1.73 -3.81 11.37
CA GLY A 436 -0.89 -3.57 10.19
C GLY A 436 -1.52 -2.53 9.27
N GLN A 437 -2.80 -2.71 8.95
CA GLN A 437 -3.54 -1.82 8.07
C GLN A 437 -3.72 -0.43 8.70
N GLN A 438 -3.98 -0.40 10.01
CA GLN A 438 -4.01 0.84 10.77
C GLN A 438 -2.66 1.56 10.74
N HIS A 439 -1.54 0.86 10.94
CA HIS A 439 -0.21 1.46 10.89
C HIS A 439 0.03 2.08 9.52
N LYS A 440 -0.24 1.34 8.45
CA LYS A 440 -0.08 1.79 7.07
C LYS A 440 -0.90 3.03 6.74
N ASN A 441 -2.11 3.14 7.30
CA ASN A 441 -3.03 4.23 6.99
C ASN A 441 -2.85 5.46 7.88
N ARG A 442 -2.44 5.27 9.13
CA ARG A 442 -2.46 6.31 10.15
C ARG A 442 -1.08 6.91 10.43
N LEU A 443 0.01 6.24 10.07
CA LEU A 443 1.38 6.69 10.31
C LEU A 443 2.11 7.01 9.00
N PRO A 444 2.95 8.07 8.97
CA PRO A 444 3.68 8.48 7.78
C PRO A 444 4.94 7.64 7.50
N PHE A 445 5.26 6.69 8.39
CA PHE A 445 6.41 5.80 8.30
C PHE A 445 5.97 4.34 8.30
N SER A 446 6.87 3.46 7.90
CA SER A 446 6.72 2.02 7.88
C SER A 446 7.17 1.37 9.20
N MET A 447 6.67 0.16 9.47
CA MET A 447 7.18 -0.65 10.59
C MET A 447 8.65 -1.03 10.44
N GLU A 448 9.22 -0.99 9.23
CA GLU A 448 10.64 -1.23 9.00
C GLU A 448 11.49 -0.09 9.56
N GLU A 449 11.16 1.15 9.19
CA GLU A 449 11.80 2.36 9.72
C GLU A 449 11.64 2.42 11.26
N TYR A 450 10.46 2.09 11.78
CA TYR A 450 10.24 2.03 13.23
C TYR A 450 11.16 1.02 13.93
N ARG A 451 11.38 -0.17 13.35
CA ARG A 451 12.29 -1.19 13.91
C ARG A 451 13.77 -0.79 13.78
N GLN A 452 14.14 -0.02 12.76
CA GLN A 452 15.49 0.51 12.64
C GLN A 452 15.77 1.51 13.76
N GLN A 453 14.80 2.37 14.08
CA GLN A 453 14.97 3.39 15.11
C GLN A 453 14.88 2.83 16.55
N PHE A 454 13.94 1.93 16.83
CA PHE A 454 13.65 1.44 18.20
C PHE A 454 14.03 -0.03 18.42
N GLY A 455 14.93 -0.56 17.59
CA GLY A 455 15.19 -1.99 17.56
C GLY A 455 16.44 -2.41 16.78
N THR A 456 16.37 -3.61 16.21
CA THR A 456 17.46 -4.25 15.48
C THR A 456 17.27 -4.20 13.96
N GLY A 457 16.33 -3.38 13.47
CA GLY A 457 15.82 -3.43 12.10
C GLY A 457 14.86 -4.60 11.83
N ARG A 458 14.97 -5.71 12.58
CA ARG A 458 14.08 -6.89 12.47
C ARG A 458 12.97 -6.94 13.50
N TRP A 459 13.26 -6.49 14.71
CA TRP A 459 12.38 -6.49 15.87
C TRP A 459 12.53 -5.19 16.63
N VAL A 460 11.43 -4.66 17.17
CA VAL A 460 11.47 -3.62 18.20
C VAL A 460 11.98 -4.27 19.49
N THR A 461 12.98 -3.67 20.11
CA THR A 461 13.53 -4.12 21.40
C THR A 461 13.22 -3.15 22.53
N GLU A 462 12.80 -1.93 22.20
CA GLU A 462 12.48 -0.86 23.13
C GLU A 462 10.98 -0.54 23.06
N TYR A 463 10.22 -1.09 24.00
CA TYR A 463 8.78 -0.82 24.16
C TYR A 463 8.61 0.26 25.22
N ASN A 464 8.19 1.45 24.79
CA ASN A 464 8.16 2.66 25.60
C ASN A 464 6.74 3.16 25.89
N SER A 465 5.76 2.78 25.07
CA SER A 465 4.38 3.27 25.13
C SER A 465 3.36 2.22 25.58
N ILE A 466 3.71 0.93 25.54
CA ILE A 466 2.87 -0.16 26.03
C ILE A 466 3.61 -1.00 27.07
N SER A 467 2.85 -1.70 27.91
CA SER A 467 3.42 -2.70 28.81
C SER A 467 3.56 -4.04 28.10
N VAL A 468 4.75 -4.63 28.17
CA VAL A 468 5.04 -5.95 27.62
C VAL A 468 5.68 -6.86 28.66
N GLU A 469 5.45 -8.16 28.55
CA GLU A 469 6.14 -9.17 29.36
C GLU A 469 7.03 -10.04 28.47
N PRO A 470 8.30 -10.28 28.85
CA PRO A 470 9.10 -11.28 28.15
C PRO A 470 8.52 -12.69 28.34
N TYR A 471 8.98 -13.62 27.50
CA TYR A 471 8.65 -15.03 27.70
C TYR A 471 9.28 -15.57 28.99
N GLN A 472 8.54 -16.45 29.67
CA GLN A 472 8.97 -17.19 30.84
C GLN A 472 10.27 -17.91 30.53
N LYS A 473 11.12 -17.99 31.56
CA LYS A 473 12.45 -18.59 31.42
C LYS A 473 12.39 -20.01 30.86
N ALA A 474 11.45 -20.83 31.33
CA ALA A 474 11.29 -22.21 30.85
C ALA A 474 10.92 -22.27 29.36
N SER A 475 10.02 -21.40 28.90
CA SER A 475 9.64 -21.32 27.49
C SER A 475 10.77 -20.79 26.62
N ARG A 476 11.56 -19.83 27.11
CA ARG A 476 12.77 -19.35 26.42
C ARG A 476 13.81 -20.44 26.27
N GLU A 477 14.17 -21.11 27.37
CA GLU A 477 15.13 -22.23 27.35
C GLU A 477 14.62 -23.34 26.41
N TRP A 478 13.32 -23.65 26.46
CA TRP A 478 12.73 -24.59 25.52
C TRP A 478 12.91 -24.11 24.08
N LEU A 479 12.49 -22.89 23.74
CA LEU A 479 12.61 -22.37 22.37
C LEU A 479 14.07 -22.33 21.89
N GLU A 480 15.03 -22.00 22.76
CA GLU A 480 16.47 -21.98 22.45
C GLU A 480 16.99 -23.39 22.12
N ASP A 481 16.57 -24.39 22.90
CA ASP A 481 16.99 -25.78 22.73
C ASP A 481 16.31 -26.47 21.54
N ASN A 482 15.18 -25.91 21.07
CA ASN A 482 14.24 -26.63 20.22
C ASN A 482 13.91 -25.93 18.90
N THR A 483 14.29 -24.68 18.72
CA THR A 483 13.97 -23.90 17.52
C THR A 483 15.22 -23.23 16.96
N MET A 484 15.12 -22.75 15.72
CA MET A 484 16.18 -21.94 15.09
C MET A 484 16.04 -20.44 15.40
N LEU A 485 15.18 -20.06 16.35
CA LEU A 485 15.00 -18.66 16.73
C LEU A 485 16.25 -18.17 17.44
N LYS A 486 16.94 -17.20 16.83
CA LYS A 486 18.02 -16.46 17.47
C LYS A 486 17.43 -15.35 18.34
N ASP A 487 18.17 -14.97 19.37
CA ASP A 487 17.88 -13.81 20.22
C ASP A 487 16.49 -13.86 20.88
N ILE A 488 16.14 -14.99 21.49
CA ILE A 488 14.81 -15.25 22.06
C ILE A 488 14.40 -14.22 23.13
N GLY A 489 15.38 -13.56 23.75
CA GLY A 489 15.16 -12.45 24.66
C GLY A 489 14.48 -11.22 24.04
N GLN A 490 14.41 -11.12 22.71
CA GLN A 490 13.74 -10.03 22.00
C GLN A 490 12.23 -10.26 21.85
N PHE A 491 11.74 -11.50 22.03
CA PHE A 491 10.31 -11.77 21.92
C PHE A 491 9.59 -11.38 23.20
N VAL A 492 8.44 -10.74 23.05
CA VAL A 492 7.62 -10.21 24.15
C VAL A 492 6.14 -10.50 23.91
N ARG A 493 5.33 -10.25 24.93
CA ARG A 493 3.88 -10.43 24.91
C ARG A 493 3.23 -9.14 25.39
N PRO A 494 2.20 -8.61 24.68
CA PRO A 494 1.50 -7.44 25.17
C PRO A 494 0.75 -7.77 26.46
N ILE A 495 0.71 -6.80 27.37
CA ILE A 495 -0.07 -6.85 28.61
C ILE A 495 -1.36 -6.05 28.40
N ALA A 496 -2.51 -6.65 28.70
CA ALA A 496 -3.78 -5.95 28.67
C ALA A 496 -3.82 -4.83 29.73
N PRO A 497 -4.18 -3.60 29.35
CA PRO A 497 -4.04 -2.42 30.22
C PRO A 497 -4.94 -2.48 31.47
N GLU A 498 -6.12 -3.10 31.39
CA GLU A 498 -7.07 -3.13 32.50
C GLU A 498 -6.77 -4.21 33.54
N THR A 499 -6.38 -5.41 33.08
CA THR A 499 -6.16 -6.55 33.98
C THR A 499 -4.70 -6.76 34.36
N GLU A 500 -3.78 -6.03 33.71
CA GLU A 500 -2.34 -6.25 33.81
C GLU A 500 -1.94 -7.71 33.48
N THR A 501 -2.75 -8.39 32.66
CA THR A 501 -2.51 -9.77 32.27
C THR A 501 -1.81 -9.87 30.91
N PRO A 502 -0.71 -10.63 30.81
CA PRO A 502 -0.03 -10.85 29.55
C PRO A 502 -0.84 -11.82 28.68
N LEU A 503 -0.74 -11.63 27.37
CA LEU A 503 -1.22 -12.60 26.39
C LEU A 503 -0.54 -13.98 26.64
N PRO A 504 -1.22 -15.13 26.46
CA PRO A 504 -0.58 -16.42 26.66
C PRO A 504 0.53 -16.67 25.64
N GLU A 505 1.65 -17.26 26.11
CA GLU A 505 2.79 -17.65 25.27
C GLU A 505 2.42 -18.70 24.24
N PHE A 506 1.49 -19.58 24.62
CA PHE A 506 1.06 -20.73 23.86
C PHE A 506 -0.31 -21.20 24.36
N VAL A 507 -1.10 -21.78 23.46
CA VAL A 507 -2.47 -22.26 23.73
C VAL A 507 -2.52 -23.75 23.45
N GLN A 508 -2.86 -24.56 24.45
CA GLN A 508 -2.95 -26.03 24.31
C GLN A 508 -4.37 -26.55 24.45
N THR A 509 -5.22 -25.81 25.15
CA THR A 509 -6.56 -26.22 25.51
C THR A 509 -7.58 -25.17 25.08
N PRO A 510 -8.87 -25.54 24.94
CA PRO A 510 -9.94 -24.57 24.73
C PRO A 510 -10.03 -23.52 25.86
N ASP A 511 -9.63 -23.87 27.09
CA ASP A 511 -9.59 -22.93 28.21
C ASP A 511 -8.47 -21.88 28.03
N ASP A 512 -7.29 -22.29 27.53
CA ASP A 512 -6.21 -21.36 27.19
C ASP A 512 -6.62 -20.42 26.06
N LEU A 513 -7.38 -20.92 25.07
CA LEU A 513 -7.89 -20.12 23.97
C LEU A 513 -8.96 -19.13 24.45
N ARG A 514 -9.86 -19.53 25.36
CA ARG A 514 -10.78 -18.61 26.04
C ARG A 514 -10.03 -17.49 26.74
N TYR A 515 -8.97 -17.84 27.46
CA TYR A 515 -8.11 -16.85 28.11
C TYR A 515 -7.45 -15.91 27.09
N ALA A 516 -6.90 -16.45 25.99
CA ALA A 516 -6.31 -15.65 24.92
C ALA A 516 -7.29 -14.64 24.32
N ILE A 517 -8.50 -15.11 23.94
CA ILE A 517 -9.57 -14.25 23.41
C ILE A 517 -9.95 -13.19 24.45
N SER A 518 -10.07 -13.56 25.73
CA SER A 518 -10.38 -12.61 26.80
C SER A 518 -9.33 -11.52 26.97
N VAL A 519 -8.04 -11.82 26.78
CA VAL A 519 -6.95 -10.83 26.85
C VAL A 519 -6.92 -9.97 25.60
N LEU A 520 -7.09 -10.56 24.40
CA LEU A 520 -7.20 -9.80 23.15
C LEU A 520 -8.35 -8.80 23.19
N ASN A 521 -9.50 -9.21 23.74
CA ASN A 521 -10.68 -8.36 24.00
C ASN A 521 -10.46 -7.20 24.98
N GLN A 522 -9.26 -7.03 25.52
CA GLN A 522 -8.89 -5.91 26.37
C GLN A 522 -7.80 -5.02 25.74
N LEU A 523 -7.19 -5.47 24.64
CA LEU A 523 -6.24 -4.64 23.90
C LEU A 523 -7.01 -3.58 23.11
N PRO A 524 -6.51 -2.34 23.00
CA PRO A 524 -7.21 -1.25 22.33
C PRO A 524 -7.33 -1.50 20.83
N ALA A 525 -8.54 -1.61 20.28
CA ALA A 525 -8.76 -1.80 18.84
C ALA A 525 -8.10 -0.70 18.00
N TYR A 526 -8.12 0.53 18.50
CA TYR A 526 -7.50 1.69 17.85
C TYR A 526 -6.60 2.39 18.85
N PRO A 527 -5.33 1.95 18.99
CA PRO A 527 -4.38 2.60 19.88
C PRO A 527 -4.21 4.08 19.46
N PRO A 528 -4.24 5.04 20.40
CA PRO A 528 -4.08 6.45 20.07
C PRO A 528 -2.67 6.74 19.54
N LEU A 529 -2.58 7.59 18.52
CA LEU A 529 -1.30 8.11 18.03
C LEU A 529 -0.79 9.28 18.89
N PRO A 530 0.50 9.62 18.86
CA PRO A 530 1.05 10.76 19.60
C PRO A 530 0.41 12.11 19.22
N THR A 531 -0.16 12.19 18.01
CA THR A 531 -0.87 13.36 17.49
C THR A 531 -2.35 13.39 17.86
N GLU A 532 -2.89 12.28 18.37
CA GLU A 532 -4.29 12.10 18.77
C GLU A 532 -4.42 12.25 20.29
N ASN A 533 -5.50 12.88 20.74
CA ASN A 533 -5.80 13.00 22.17
C ASN A 533 -6.94 12.04 22.50
N GLY A 534 -6.85 11.39 23.66
CA GLY A 534 -7.90 10.51 24.19
C GLY A 534 -7.41 9.09 24.49
N SER A 535 -8.21 8.36 25.26
CA SER A 535 -8.05 6.93 25.47
C SER A 535 -9.21 6.23 24.78
N SER A 536 -8.92 5.49 23.70
CA SER A 536 -9.94 4.64 23.09
C SER A 536 -10.27 3.50 24.04
N ASN A 537 -11.48 3.49 24.58
CA ASN A 537 -12.00 2.38 25.37
C ASN A 537 -12.46 1.21 24.49
N ARG A 538 -12.38 1.34 23.15
CA ARG A 538 -12.70 0.24 22.25
C ARG A 538 -11.58 -0.77 22.29
N THR A 539 -11.96 -2.00 22.53
CA THR A 539 -11.04 -3.13 22.51
C THR A 539 -11.22 -3.92 21.23
N ILE A 540 -10.21 -4.74 20.89
CA ILE A 540 -10.31 -5.64 19.73
C ILE A 540 -11.58 -6.50 19.91
N PRO A 541 -12.48 -6.59 18.91
CA PRO A 541 -13.67 -7.43 18.97
C PRO A 541 -13.31 -8.91 18.72
N ALA A 542 -12.39 -9.46 19.53
CA ALA A 542 -11.80 -10.77 19.32
C ALA A 542 -12.83 -11.91 19.45
N LYS A 543 -13.92 -11.72 20.20
CA LYS A 543 -15.05 -12.67 20.24
C LYS A 543 -15.79 -12.73 18.91
N GLU A 544 -16.13 -11.58 18.36
CA GLU A 544 -16.85 -11.44 17.10
C GLU A 544 -15.99 -11.97 15.96
N LEU A 545 -14.71 -11.58 15.92
CA LEU A 545 -13.72 -12.10 14.96
C LEU A 545 -13.62 -13.63 15.07
N TYR A 546 -13.53 -14.19 16.28
CA TYR A 546 -13.49 -15.63 16.47
C TYR A 546 -14.78 -16.32 15.97
N ALA A 547 -15.96 -15.76 16.29
CA ALA A 547 -17.23 -16.30 15.85
C ALA A 547 -17.34 -16.35 14.32
N GLU A 548 -16.86 -15.31 13.64
CA GLU A 548 -16.87 -15.17 12.19
C GLU A 548 -15.85 -16.10 11.52
N LEU A 549 -14.59 -16.07 11.96
CA LEU A 549 -13.49 -16.87 11.39
C LEU A 549 -13.75 -18.38 11.48
N PHE A 550 -14.45 -18.82 12.52
CA PHE A 550 -14.72 -20.23 12.78
C PHE A 550 -16.20 -20.57 12.68
N ALA A 551 -17.02 -19.77 11.98
CA ALA A 551 -18.45 -19.99 11.84
C ALA A 551 -18.80 -21.43 11.34
N GLU A 552 -17.96 -22.00 10.48
CA GLU A 552 -18.16 -23.30 9.84
C GLU A 552 -17.78 -24.53 10.70
N LEU A 553 -17.07 -24.37 11.82
CA LEU A 553 -16.75 -25.51 12.70
C LEU A 553 -18.00 -25.97 13.47
N ASN A 554 -17.97 -27.19 14.02
CA ASN A 554 -19.04 -27.64 14.93
C ASN A 554 -18.88 -26.98 16.30
N ASP A 555 -19.96 -26.87 17.06
CA ASP A 555 -19.95 -26.22 18.39
C ASP A 555 -19.00 -26.91 19.39
N ASP A 556 -18.75 -28.22 19.26
CA ASP A 556 -17.81 -28.98 20.10
C ASP A 556 -16.34 -28.80 19.69
N GLU A 557 -16.08 -28.24 18.51
CA GLU A 557 -14.75 -27.89 17.99
C GLU A 557 -14.41 -26.40 18.24
N LYS A 558 -15.39 -25.63 18.74
CA LYS A 558 -15.23 -24.22 19.09
C LYS A 558 -15.13 -24.02 20.58
N VAL A 559 -14.54 -22.89 20.93
CA VAL A 559 -14.68 -22.31 22.25
C VAL A 559 -16.06 -21.69 22.41
N ASP A 560 -16.73 -21.98 23.52
CA ASP A 560 -17.95 -21.27 23.93
C ASP A 560 -17.62 -19.82 24.32
N ILE A 561 -17.68 -18.92 23.34
CA ILE A 561 -17.40 -17.49 23.51
C ILE A 561 -18.40 -16.78 24.44
N GLN A 562 -19.58 -17.36 24.71
CA GLN A 562 -20.57 -16.78 25.64
C GLN A 562 -20.11 -16.88 27.09
N THR A 563 -19.15 -17.78 27.38
CA THR A 563 -18.54 -17.91 28.71
C THR A 563 -17.39 -16.94 28.95
N ILE A 564 -16.88 -16.31 27.89
CA ILE A 564 -15.85 -15.29 28.00
C ILE A 564 -16.55 -14.05 28.58
N PRO A 565 -16.06 -13.46 29.68
CA PRO A 565 -16.63 -12.22 30.20
C PRO A 565 -16.69 -11.19 29.06
N GLU A 566 -17.80 -10.47 28.92
CA GLU A 566 -17.71 -9.21 28.19
C GLU A 566 -16.61 -8.38 28.86
N PRO A 567 -15.72 -7.72 28.10
CA PRO A 567 -14.87 -6.70 28.71
C PRO A 567 -15.83 -5.85 29.54
N HIS A 568 -15.53 -5.69 30.82
CA HIS A 568 -16.38 -4.91 31.68
C HIS A 568 -16.48 -3.55 31.00
N LEU A 569 -17.60 -3.28 30.32
CA LEU A 569 -18.05 -1.95 29.96
C LEU A 569 -18.26 -1.32 31.33
N ALA A 570 -17.17 -0.92 31.96
CA ALA A 570 -17.12 -0.51 33.34
C ALA A 570 -18.20 0.53 33.47
N ASP A 571 -19.17 0.29 34.37
CA ASP A 571 -20.30 1.16 34.66
C ASP A 571 -19.90 2.59 34.35
N ARG A 572 -20.35 3.12 33.19
CA ARG A 572 -19.77 4.30 32.50
C ARG A 572 -19.13 5.21 33.53
N VAL A 573 -17.81 5.06 33.75
CA VAL A 573 -17.16 5.77 34.84
C VAL A 573 -17.48 7.23 34.56
N PRO A 574 -18.10 7.95 35.52
CA PRO A 574 -18.54 9.32 35.26
C PRO A 574 -17.37 10.04 34.62
N VAL A 575 -17.57 10.57 33.41
CA VAL A 575 -16.50 11.30 32.74
C VAL A 575 -16.12 12.42 33.70
N THR A 576 -14.86 12.43 34.11
CA THR A 576 -14.27 13.49 34.94
C THR A 576 -13.31 14.29 34.09
N GLY A 577 -13.00 15.52 34.50
CA GLY A 577 -11.99 16.34 33.83
C GLY A 577 -12.58 17.58 33.15
N PRO A 578 -11.82 18.20 32.24
CA PRO A 578 -12.09 19.56 31.78
C PRO A 578 -13.38 19.71 30.97
N VAL A 579 -13.86 18.63 30.35
CA VAL A 579 -15.09 18.62 29.54
C VAL A 579 -16.34 18.64 30.44
N PRO A 580 -16.52 17.71 31.39
CA PRO A 580 -17.53 17.82 32.45
C PRO A 580 -17.46 19.14 33.23
N ASP A 581 -16.26 19.58 33.65
CA ASP A 581 -16.06 20.80 34.45
C ASP A 581 -16.49 22.09 33.71
N ALA A 582 -16.54 22.05 32.37
CA ALA A 582 -17.02 23.17 31.58
C ALA A 582 -18.54 23.35 31.68
N THR A 583 -19.26 22.31 32.09
CA THR A 583 -20.73 22.25 32.14
C THR A 583 -21.25 22.79 33.47
N PRO A 584 -22.04 23.88 33.48
CA PRO A 584 -22.58 24.42 34.72
C PRO A 584 -23.55 23.45 35.38
N GLU A 585 -23.29 23.09 36.65
CA GLU A 585 -24.17 22.20 37.43
C GLU A 585 -25.01 22.95 38.46
N THR A 586 -24.54 24.11 38.93
CA THR A 586 -25.28 24.95 39.88
C THR A 586 -25.89 26.19 39.22
N LYS A 587 -26.82 26.83 39.94
CA LYS A 587 -27.42 28.10 39.48
C LYS A 587 -26.40 29.23 39.39
N ASP A 588 -25.43 29.26 40.29
CA ASP A 588 -24.39 30.28 40.33
C ASP A 588 -23.41 30.06 39.15
N ASP A 589 -23.00 28.81 38.91
CA ASP A 589 -22.18 28.47 37.74
C ASP A 589 -22.91 28.78 36.43
N THR A 590 -24.22 28.51 36.38
CA THR A 590 -25.07 28.82 35.23
C THR A 590 -25.09 30.32 34.96
N TRP A 591 -25.22 31.12 36.01
CA TRP A 591 -25.21 32.58 35.91
C TRP A 591 -23.85 33.09 35.42
N ASP A 592 -22.76 32.61 36.02
CA ASP A 592 -21.40 32.96 35.63
C ASP A 592 -21.09 32.53 34.20
N PHE A 593 -21.60 31.36 33.77
CA PHE A 593 -21.47 30.91 32.40
C PHE A 593 -22.20 31.82 31.42
N MET A 594 -23.46 32.16 31.69
CA MET A 594 -24.22 33.10 30.84
C MET A 594 -23.55 34.49 30.79
N LEU A 595 -23.00 34.97 31.91
CA LEU A 595 -22.33 36.27 31.96
C LEU A 595 -21.06 36.31 31.10
N ASN A 596 -20.28 35.22 31.08
CA ASN A 596 -19.00 35.17 30.39
C ASN A 596 -19.09 34.65 28.95
N TYR A 597 -20.11 33.85 28.63
CA TYR A 597 -20.21 33.13 27.34
C TYR A 597 -21.58 33.31 26.64
N GLY A 598 -22.42 34.21 27.14
CA GLY A 598 -23.69 34.65 26.54
C GLY A 598 -24.87 33.72 26.85
N LYS A 599 -24.81 32.47 26.39
CA LYS A 599 -25.93 31.52 26.53
C LYS A 599 -25.51 30.04 26.56
N MET A 600 -26.37 29.22 27.17
CA MET A 600 -26.22 27.74 27.26
C MET A 600 -27.09 26.97 26.25
N THR A 601 -27.83 27.67 25.40
CA THR A 601 -28.68 27.03 24.39
C THR A 601 -27.83 26.62 23.18
N HIS A 602 -28.14 25.46 22.62
CA HIS A 602 -27.55 24.98 21.37
C HIS A 602 -28.56 25.07 20.22
N LEU A 603 -28.07 25.01 19.00
CA LEU A 603 -28.90 24.90 17.80
C LEU A 603 -28.83 23.49 17.24
N PHE A 604 -29.91 23.06 16.59
CA PHE A 604 -29.97 21.81 15.84
C PHE A 604 -30.57 22.04 14.46
N ARG A 605 -29.96 21.46 13.43
CA ARG A 605 -30.47 21.44 12.06
C ARG A 605 -30.14 20.10 11.42
N ARG A 606 -31.08 19.57 10.63
CA ARG A 606 -30.82 18.41 9.77
C ARG A 606 -30.45 18.93 8.38
N LEU A 607 -29.20 18.72 7.97
CA LEU A 607 -28.77 19.05 6.62
C LEU A 607 -29.27 17.98 5.66
N GLU A 608 -30.10 18.37 4.71
CA GLU A 608 -30.58 17.49 3.64
C GLU A 608 -29.68 17.64 2.41
N PRO A 609 -29.26 16.54 1.77
CA PRO A 609 -28.56 16.62 0.50
C PRO A 609 -29.47 17.18 -0.60
N ALA A 610 -28.86 17.81 -1.60
CA ALA A 610 -29.60 18.22 -2.79
C ALA A 610 -30.15 16.99 -3.52
N SER A 611 -31.32 17.11 -4.16
CA SER A 611 -32.00 15.99 -4.81
C SER A 611 -31.21 15.34 -5.96
N ASP A 612 -30.26 16.09 -6.52
CA ASP A 612 -29.37 15.71 -7.61
C ASP A 612 -27.95 15.34 -7.14
N SER A 613 -27.67 15.42 -5.83
CA SER A 613 -26.38 15.03 -5.26
C SER A 613 -26.27 13.50 -5.13
N PRO A 614 -25.08 12.91 -5.32
CA PRO A 614 -24.85 11.49 -5.00
C PRO A 614 -24.93 11.21 -3.49
N ILE A 615 -24.91 12.24 -2.65
CA ILE A 615 -25.02 12.11 -1.19
C ILE A 615 -26.46 11.75 -0.83
N GLN A 616 -26.70 10.55 -0.32
CA GLN A 616 -28.07 10.06 -0.10
C GLN A 616 -28.62 10.28 1.31
N ARG A 617 -27.77 10.63 2.28
CA ARG A 617 -28.13 10.62 3.71
C ARG A 617 -27.93 11.98 4.35
N SER A 618 -28.98 12.48 5.00
CA SER A 618 -28.96 13.69 5.83
C SER A 618 -27.88 13.64 6.91
N VAL A 619 -27.45 14.80 7.39
CA VAL A 619 -26.51 14.91 8.52
C VAL A 619 -27.14 15.73 9.64
N PRO A 620 -27.31 15.19 10.85
CA PRO A 620 -27.72 15.98 12.01
C PRO A 620 -26.57 16.90 12.42
N VAL A 621 -26.84 18.20 12.55
CA VAL A 621 -25.85 19.22 12.89
C VAL A 621 -26.25 19.99 14.13
N PHE A 622 -25.35 20.03 15.09
CA PHE A 622 -25.45 20.86 16.29
C PHE A 622 -24.56 22.10 16.15
N ALA A 623 -24.95 23.19 16.79
CA ALA A 623 -24.10 24.37 16.84
C ALA A 623 -24.22 25.21 18.10
N LEU A 624 -23.16 25.96 18.37
CA LEU A 624 -23.09 26.87 19.52
C LEU A 624 -23.95 28.12 19.32
N ASP A 625 -23.95 28.69 18.13
CA ASP A 625 -24.70 29.92 17.87
C ASP A 625 -25.11 30.13 16.41
N TRP A 626 -25.90 31.19 16.19
CA TRP A 626 -26.18 31.71 14.87
C TRP A 626 -25.01 32.54 14.35
N TYR A 627 -24.68 32.34 13.08
CA TYR A 627 -23.78 33.20 12.32
C TYR A 627 -24.58 34.34 11.67
N ASN A 628 -25.03 35.31 12.47
CA ASN A 628 -25.67 36.54 11.98
C ASN A 628 -25.33 37.73 12.90
N THR A 629 -25.46 38.95 12.40
CA THR A 629 -25.07 40.18 13.11
C THR A 629 -25.83 40.47 14.41
N ASN A 630 -26.92 39.75 14.68
CA ASN A 630 -27.71 39.90 15.90
C ASN A 630 -27.31 38.88 16.98
N SER A 631 -26.40 37.95 16.66
CA SER A 631 -25.86 36.96 17.58
C SER A 631 -24.76 37.56 18.45
N GLU A 632 -24.77 37.23 19.74
CA GLU A 632 -23.75 37.70 20.69
C GLU A 632 -22.34 37.20 20.35
N SER A 633 -22.23 36.03 19.72
CA SER A 633 -20.94 35.45 19.32
C SER A 633 -20.53 35.78 17.87
N PHE A 634 -21.22 36.71 17.19
CA PHE A 634 -20.99 36.96 15.78
C PHE A 634 -19.58 37.49 15.48
N ASP A 635 -19.10 38.43 16.28
CA ASP A 635 -17.80 39.06 16.06
C ASP A 635 -16.67 38.07 16.34
N GLU A 636 -16.81 37.26 17.38
CA GLU A 636 -15.90 36.15 17.73
C GLU A 636 -15.89 35.07 16.65
N LEU A 637 -17.06 34.64 16.17
CA LEU A 637 -17.17 33.66 15.08
C LEU A 637 -16.53 34.21 13.81
N ARG A 638 -16.73 35.49 13.51
CA ARG A 638 -16.14 36.15 12.36
C ARG A 638 -14.62 36.27 12.51
N ALA A 639 -14.12 36.61 13.68
CA ALA A 639 -12.70 36.73 13.97
C ALA A 639 -11.99 35.36 13.78
N LEU A 640 -12.54 34.29 14.34
CA LEU A 640 -11.99 32.94 14.19
C LEU A 640 -12.11 32.44 12.75
N ALA A 641 -13.33 32.39 12.21
CA ALA A 641 -13.60 31.75 10.91
C ALA A 641 -13.06 32.54 9.70
N LYS A 642 -13.07 33.89 9.77
CA LYS A 642 -12.68 34.72 8.61
C LYS A 642 -11.31 35.37 8.72
N LEU A 643 -10.86 35.66 9.94
CA LEU A 643 -9.59 36.35 10.17
C LEU A 643 -8.50 35.40 10.67
N GLY A 644 -8.87 34.21 11.16
CA GLY A 644 -7.93 33.25 11.75
C GLY A 644 -7.29 33.78 13.03
N GLU A 645 -8.03 34.61 13.78
CA GLU A 645 -7.57 35.17 15.06
C GLU A 645 -7.72 34.12 16.16
N ASP A 646 -6.74 34.03 17.07
CA ASP A 646 -6.73 33.08 18.19
C ASP A 646 -7.49 33.59 19.42
N ASP A 647 -7.68 34.91 19.53
CA ASP A 647 -8.39 35.57 20.66
C ASP A 647 -9.77 34.95 20.98
N PRO A 648 -10.58 34.47 20.01
CA PRO A 648 -11.87 33.83 20.29
C PRO A 648 -11.80 32.38 20.77
N VAL A 649 -10.66 31.68 20.64
CA VAL A 649 -10.54 30.24 20.97
C VAL A 649 -10.97 29.94 22.42
N PRO A 650 -10.56 30.69 23.46
CA PRO A 650 -10.99 30.43 24.83
C PRO A 650 -12.50 30.51 25.05
N ILE A 651 -13.20 31.37 24.30
CA ILE A 651 -14.68 31.51 24.38
C ILE A 651 -15.33 30.26 23.81
N PHE A 652 -14.93 29.83 22.62
CA PHE A 652 -15.50 28.64 21.98
C PHE A 652 -15.10 27.35 22.68
N ARG A 653 -13.88 27.26 23.24
CA ARG A 653 -13.39 26.08 23.96
C ARG A 653 -14.38 25.65 25.05
N ARG A 654 -14.77 26.56 25.93
CA ARG A 654 -15.68 26.22 27.04
C ARG A 654 -17.09 25.88 26.54
N ARG A 655 -17.61 26.63 25.57
CA ARG A 655 -18.95 26.39 25.00
C ARG A 655 -19.01 25.05 24.24
N LEU A 656 -17.96 24.69 23.50
CA LEU A 656 -17.86 23.43 22.79
C LEU A 656 -17.76 22.25 23.74
N ARG A 657 -16.97 22.35 24.82
CA ARG A 657 -16.93 21.36 25.90
C ARG A 657 -18.30 21.11 26.53
N ASP A 658 -19.04 22.17 26.86
CA ASP A 658 -20.42 22.06 27.38
C ASP A 658 -21.35 21.34 26.38
N LEU A 659 -21.27 21.68 25.08
CA LEU A 659 -22.03 21.01 24.02
C LEU A 659 -21.69 19.52 23.93
N ILE A 660 -20.40 19.16 23.88
CA ILE A 660 -19.96 17.76 23.80
C ILE A 660 -20.41 16.99 25.04
N ASN A 661 -20.25 17.55 26.24
CA ASN A 661 -20.68 16.89 27.47
C ASN A 661 -22.20 16.64 27.48
N ARG A 662 -23.00 17.69 27.27
CA ARG A 662 -24.46 17.60 27.39
C ARG A 662 -25.11 16.79 26.28
N ARG A 663 -24.60 16.88 25.04
CA ARG A 663 -25.27 16.30 23.88
C ARG A 663 -24.73 14.93 23.50
N PHE A 664 -23.44 14.69 23.71
CA PHE A 664 -22.78 13.48 23.20
C PHE A 664 -22.32 12.55 24.34
N LEU A 665 -21.59 13.05 25.35
CA LEU A 665 -21.05 12.18 26.41
C LEU A 665 -22.11 11.66 27.39
N ARG A 666 -23.15 12.43 27.65
CA ARG A 666 -24.29 12.03 28.50
C ARG A 666 -25.36 11.25 27.75
N ASP A 667 -25.22 11.08 26.43
CA ASP A 667 -26.17 10.35 25.59
C ASP A 667 -26.07 8.84 25.82
N ASP A 668 -27.13 8.10 25.47
CA ASP A 668 -27.12 6.66 25.40
C ASP A 668 -26.35 6.14 24.17
N TRP A 669 -26.24 6.95 23.11
CA TRP A 669 -25.43 6.61 21.94
C TRP A 669 -23.93 6.72 22.24
N ASN A 670 -23.12 5.92 21.56
CA ASN A 670 -21.67 5.98 21.64
C ASN A 670 -21.13 6.82 20.47
N TYR A 671 -20.11 7.63 20.76
CA TYR A 671 -19.41 8.46 19.78
C TYR A 671 -17.93 8.16 19.91
N ASP A 672 -17.30 7.79 18.80
CA ASP A 672 -15.94 7.25 18.84
C ASP A 672 -14.92 8.34 18.53
N PHE A 673 -15.24 9.19 17.55
CA PHE A 673 -14.29 10.16 17.03
C PHE A 673 -14.86 11.55 16.87
N ILE A 674 -13.99 12.54 17.04
CA ILE A 674 -14.18 13.89 16.50
C ILE A 674 -13.09 14.18 15.48
N THR A 675 -13.48 14.76 14.35
CA THR A 675 -12.57 15.14 13.27
C THR A 675 -12.87 16.54 12.79
N VAL A 676 -11.84 17.27 12.36
CA VAL A 676 -12.00 18.63 11.81
C VAL A 676 -12.16 18.55 10.29
N PHE A 677 -13.13 19.29 9.75
CA PHE A 677 -13.26 19.42 8.31
C PHE A 677 -12.06 20.18 7.73
N PRO A 678 -11.40 19.68 6.68
CA PRO A 678 -10.18 20.28 6.17
C PRO A 678 -10.42 21.64 5.52
N GLY A 679 -9.40 22.49 5.61
CA GLY A 679 -9.39 23.83 5.02
C GLY A 679 -9.39 23.80 3.49
N HIS A 680 -9.13 24.94 2.84
CA HIS A 680 -9.13 25.03 1.37
C HIS A 680 -7.79 24.62 0.73
N GLU A 681 -6.71 24.66 1.49
CA GLU A 681 -5.37 24.27 1.05
C GLU A 681 -5.20 22.75 1.15
N LYS A 682 -4.44 22.17 0.23
CA LYS A 682 -4.04 20.76 0.26
C LYS A 682 -3.38 20.42 1.60
N ASP A 683 -3.73 19.27 2.17
CA ASP A 683 -3.15 18.74 3.42
C ASP A 683 -3.24 19.67 4.65
N SER A 684 -4.13 20.67 4.61
CA SER A 684 -4.22 21.72 5.63
C SER A 684 -5.48 21.58 6.50
N LEU A 685 -5.28 21.66 7.82
CA LEU A 685 -6.33 21.77 8.84
C LEU A 685 -6.20 23.13 9.54
N SER A 686 -7.32 23.75 9.95
CA SER A 686 -7.28 24.96 10.78
C SER A 686 -6.69 24.63 12.15
N PRO A 687 -5.55 25.24 12.56
CA PRO A 687 -4.94 24.98 13.85
C PRO A 687 -5.90 25.26 15.02
N GLN A 688 -6.71 26.32 14.91
CA GLN A 688 -7.69 26.70 15.92
C GLN A 688 -8.80 25.66 16.06
N LEU A 689 -9.33 25.13 14.95
CA LEU A 689 -10.34 24.08 15.01
C LEU A 689 -9.77 22.76 15.54
N VAL A 690 -8.52 22.43 15.20
CA VAL A 690 -7.82 21.26 15.73
C VAL A 690 -7.65 21.38 17.25
N GLU A 691 -7.22 22.55 17.73
CA GLU A 691 -7.11 22.84 19.17
C GLU A 691 -8.47 22.70 19.86
N LEU A 692 -9.52 23.32 19.30
CA LEU A 692 -10.87 23.23 19.84
C LEU A 692 -11.40 21.79 19.86
N ALA A 693 -11.18 21.01 18.81
CA ALA A 693 -11.61 19.61 18.74
C ALA A 693 -10.90 18.76 19.80
N LYS A 694 -9.57 18.88 19.90
CA LYS A 694 -8.77 18.20 20.92
C LYS A 694 -9.21 18.56 22.33
N ASP A 695 -9.39 19.85 22.61
CA ASP A 695 -9.82 20.32 23.92
C ASP A 695 -11.25 19.89 24.27
N ALA A 696 -12.13 19.77 23.27
CA ALA A 696 -13.53 19.42 23.49
C ALA A 696 -13.74 17.95 23.89
N VAL A 697 -12.74 17.10 23.67
CA VAL A 697 -12.78 15.67 23.97
C VAL A 697 -11.63 15.23 24.91
N ASP A 698 -10.93 16.19 25.49
CA ASP A 698 -9.83 15.95 26.42
C ASP A 698 -10.29 15.17 27.66
N GLU A 699 -9.56 14.11 28.00
CA GLU A 699 -9.91 13.14 29.05
C GLU A 699 -11.29 12.47 28.87
N THR A 700 -11.77 12.33 27.63
CA THR A 700 -13.04 11.65 27.31
C THR A 700 -12.83 10.37 26.49
N PRO A 701 -13.85 9.50 26.37
CA PRO A 701 -13.80 8.35 25.46
C PRO A 701 -13.82 8.71 23.96
N ILE A 702 -14.18 9.95 23.59
CA ILE A 702 -14.19 10.41 22.20
C ILE A 702 -12.76 10.77 21.81
N THR A 703 -12.23 10.21 20.72
CA THR A 703 -10.85 10.48 20.28
C THR A 703 -10.83 11.55 19.19
N TYR A 704 -9.93 12.54 19.30
CA TYR A 704 -9.67 13.41 18.15
C TYR A 704 -8.77 12.69 17.14
N SER A 705 -9.22 12.56 15.90
CA SER A 705 -8.41 12.03 14.79
C SER A 705 -8.64 12.81 13.48
N PRO A 706 -7.61 13.20 12.72
CA PRO A 706 -7.75 13.92 11.45
C PRO A 706 -8.13 12.95 10.32
N MET A 707 -9.41 12.57 10.24
CA MET A 707 -9.91 11.53 9.33
C MET A 707 -10.14 12.01 7.90
N LEU A 708 -10.28 13.32 7.70
CA LEU A 708 -10.54 13.93 6.41
C LEU A 708 -9.33 14.75 5.99
N GLU A 709 -8.97 14.66 4.71
CA GLU A 709 -7.96 15.53 4.12
C GLU A 709 -8.34 16.01 2.73
N ARG A 710 -7.72 17.12 2.35
CA ARG A 710 -7.90 17.72 1.04
C ARG A 710 -6.73 17.33 0.14
N THR A 711 -7.03 16.70 -0.99
CA THR A 711 -6.03 16.17 -1.94
C THR A 711 -5.41 17.25 -2.82
N GLU A 712 -6.09 18.38 -3.00
CA GLU A 712 -5.63 19.52 -3.80
C GLU A 712 -6.05 20.88 -3.22
N THR A 713 -5.27 21.92 -3.48
CA THR A 713 -5.62 23.28 -3.05
C THR A 713 -6.75 23.80 -3.92
N THR A 714 -7.89 24.08 -3.29
CA THR A 714 -9.05 24.65 -3.96
C THR A 714 -9.16 26.15 -3.68
N GLY A 715 -9.69 26.90 -4.66
CA GLY A 715 -10.03 28.31 -4.43
C GLY A 715 -10.97 28.45 -3.23
N ARG A 716 -10.84 29.53 -2.45
CA ARG A 716 -11.60 29.73 -1.21
C ARG A 716 -13.10 29.66 -1.51
N GLN A 717 -13.87 28.95 -0.68
CA GLN A 717 -15.32 28.79 -0.90
C GLN A 717 -16.07 30.12 -1.08
N ARG A 718 -15.60 31.20 -0.46
CA ARG A 718 -16.18 32.55 -0.60
C ARG A 718 -16.01 33.17 -1.99
N GLU A 719 -15.01 32.73 -2.75
CA GLU A 719 -14.76 33.15 -4.13
C GLU A 719 -15.57 32.31 -5.11
N LYS A 720 -16.05 31.14 -4.66
CA LYS A 720 -16.94 30.27 -5.41
C LYS A 720 -18.39 30.73 -5.29
N SER A 721 -19.09 30.75 -6.42
CA SER A 721 -20.54 30.87 -6.54
C SER A 721 -21.25 29.73 -5.81
N ARG A 722 -22.57 29.89 -5.58
CA ARG A 722 -23.40 28.83 -4.96
C ARG A 722 -23.35 27.54 -5.78
N GLU A 723 -23.41 27.64 -7.10
CA GLU A 723 -23.34 26.51 -8.04
C GLU A 723 -21.98 25.79 -7.94
N GLU A 724 -20.87 26.52 -7.86
CA GLU A 724 -19.54 25.92 -7.67
C GLU A 724 -19.34 25.25 -6.30
N ARG A 725 -20.12 25.64 -5.28
CA ARG A 725 -20.14 24.94 -3.98
C ARG A 725 -20.96 23.66 -4.03
N GLU A 726 -22.02 23.64 -4.85
CA GLU A 726 -22.80 22.43 -5.12
C GLU A 726 -21.95 21.40 -5.87
N VAL A 727 -21.01 21.81 -6.73
CA VAL A 727 -20.06 20.88 -7.40
C VAL A 727 -19.23 20.06 -6.40
N VAL A 728 -18.76 20.65 -5.29
CA VAL A 728 -18.02 19.90 -4.25
C VAL A 728 -18.90 18.88 -3.54
N ALA A 729 -20.21 19.15 -3.42
CA ALA A 729 -21.18 18.18 -2.91
C ALA A 729 -21.57 17.13 -3.97
N ASN A 730 -21.34 17.41 -5.25
CA ASN A 730 -21.63 16.50 -6.36
C ASN A 730 -20.48 15.54 -6.65
N ASP A 731 -19.24 15.90 -6.31
CA ASP A 731 -18.10 14.98 -6.35
C ASP A 731 -17.14 15.27 -5.18
N PRO A 732 -17.46 14.79 -3.96
CA PRO A 732 -16.57 14.93 -2.80
C PRO A 732 -15.17 14.34 -3.05
N ASN A 733 -15.10 13.21 -3.75
CA ASN A 733 -13.88 12.45 -4.01
C ASN A 733 -12.87 13.20 -4.90
N ALA A 734 -13.32 14.19 -5.68
CA ALA A 734 -12.43 15.00 -6.52
C ALA A 734 -11.41 15.82 -5.69
N THR A 735 -11.80 16.28 -4.49
CA THR A 735 -10.97 17.20 -3.71
C THR A 735 -10.71 16.75 -2.28
N LEU A 736 -11.42 15.73 -1.81
CA LEU A 736 -11.35 15.24 -0.44
C LEU A 736 -11.16 13.72 -0.45
N ARG A 737 -10.45 13.21 0.54
CA ARG A 737 -10.38 11.77 0.82
C ARG A 737 -10.37 11.51 2.32
N THR A 738 -10.70 10.28 2.69
CA THR A 738 -10.54 9.80 4.06
C THR A 738 -9.12 9.28 4.29
N ARG A 739 -8.51 9.63 5.41
CA ARG A 739 -7.20 9.11 5.84
C ARG A 739 -7.29 7.71 6.43
N THR A 740 -8.44 7.38 7.01
CA THR A 740 -8.66 6.11 7.69
C THR A 740 -9.86 5.40 7.11
N ARG A 741 -9.81 4.07 7.15
CA ARG A 741 -11.02 3.26 7.10
C ARG A 741 -11.65 3.25 8.49
N LEU A 742 -12.96 3.11 8.46
CA LEU A 742 -13.84 3.03 9.60
C LEU A 742 -14.55 1.68 9.52
N ASP A 743 -14.89 1.15 10.68
CA ASP A 743 -15.61 -0.07 10.89
C ASP A 743 -16.75 0.19 11.88
N GLY A 744 -17.81 0.78 11.34
CA GLY A 744 -19.03 1.04 12.07
C GLY A 744 -18.93 2.16 13.11
N GLU A 745 -17.87 2.97 13.13
CA GLU A 745 -17.75 4.03 14.13
C GLU A 745 -18.70 5.20 13.89
N SER A 746 -18.97 5.90 14.99
CA SER A 746 -19.69 7.16 15.03
C SER A 746 -18.72 8.34 15.07
N VAL A 747 -18.77 9.19 14.05
CA VAL A 747 -17.85 10.32 13.88
C VAL A 747 -18.59 11.66 13.98
N ILE A 748 -18.03 12.55 14.79
CA ILE A 748 -18.41 13.96 14.90
C ILE A 748 -17.50 14.77 13.97
N ILE A 749 -18.06 15.47 12.99
CA ILE A 749 -17.32 16.40 12.11
C ILE A 749 -17.46 17.81 12.67
N LEU A 750 -16.35 18.42 13.08
CA LEU A 750 -16.26 19.81 13.51
C LEU A 750 -15.92 20.72 12.32
N ASP A 751 -16.73 21.74 12.09
CA ASP A 751 -16.49 22.81 11.11
C ASP A 751 -16.70 24.19 11.76
N ASP A 752 -16.20 25.26 11.14
CA ASP A 752 -16.34 26.60 11.69
C ASP A 752 -17.80 27.09 11.58
N ILE A 753 -18.34 27.16 10.36
CA ILE A 753 -19.63 27.73 10.03
C ILE A 753 -20.33 26.86 8.99
N ALA A 754 -21.45 26.27 9.35
CA ALA A 754 -22.35 25.67 8.38
C ALA A 754 -23.24 26.75 7.73
N THR A 755 -22.89 27.10 6.49
CA THR A 755 -23.69 27.97 5.61
C THR A 755 -24.81 27.17 4.92
N SER A 756 -24.52 26.53 3.79
CA SER A 756 -25.38 25.52 3.17
C SER A 756 -25.23 24.14 3.82
N GLY A 757 -24.10 23.89 4.49
CA GLY A 757 -23.76 22.58 5.03
C GLY A 757 -23.16 21.60 4.00
N SER A 758 -22.87 22.05 2.78
CA SER A 758 -22.29 21.22 1.71
C SER A 758 -20.96 20.57 2.11
N SER A 759 -20.11 21.28 2.85
CA SER A 759 -18.85 20.73 3.40
C SER A 759 -19.12 19.53 4.31
N LEU A 760 -19.98 19.69 5.31
CA LEU A 760 -20.33 18.63 6.25
C LEU A 760 -21.00 17.44 5.56
N LEU A 761 -21.87 17.67 4.57
CA LEU A 761 -22.48 16.60 3.77
C LEU A 761 -21.42 15.82 2.99
N ALA A 762 -20.48 16.52 2.34
CA ALA A 762 -19.39 15.89 1.58
C ALA A 762 -18.47 15.06 2.50
N GLY A 763 -18.04 15.62 3.63
CA GLY A 763 -17.23 14.89 4.62
C GLY A 763 -17.98 13.67 5.20
N ALA A 764 -19.27 13.83 5.50
CA ALA A 764 -20.10 12.75 5.99
C ALA A 764 -20.30 11.62 4.97
N HIS A 765 -20.42 11.96 3.69
CA HIS A 765 -20.50 10.98 2.62
C HIS A 765 -19.22 10.14 2.57
N LEU A 766 -18.06 10.79 2.53
CA LEU A 766 -16.76 10.10 2.48
C LEU A 766 -16.51 9.21 3.70
N LEU A 767 -16.85 9.68 4.91
CA LEU A 767 -16.69 8.87 6.12
C LEU A 767 -17.64 7.67 6.14
N ARG A 768 -18.84 7.77 5.57
CA ARG A 768 -19.75 6.62 5.39
C ARG A 768 -19.23 5.64 4.36
N GLU A 769 -18.68 6.12 3.24
CA GLU A 769 -18.00 5.27 2.26
C GLU A 769 -16.79 4.57 2.88
N ALA A 770 -16.11 5.22 3.82
CA ALA A 770 -15.04 4.64 4.60
C ALA A 770 -15.50 3.66 5.68
N GLY A 771 -16.82 3.52 5.94
CA GLY A 771 -17.40 2.52 6.84
C GLY A 771 -18.05 3.05 8.14
N ALA A 772 -18.17 4.37 8.32
CA ALA A 772 -18.83 4.94 9.50
C ALA A 772 -20.32 4.59 9.58
N SER A 773 -20.79 4.16 10.76
CA SER A 773 -22.23 3.88 10.98
C SER A 773 -23.02 5.14 11.32
N GLY A 774 -22.42 6.08 12.06
CA GLY A 774 -23.02 7.32 12.54
C GLY A 774 -22.18 8.53 12.16
N ILE A 775 -22.80 9.56 11.59
CA ILE A 775 -22.12 10.84 11.32
C ILE A 775 -22.94 12.00 11.88
N PHE A 776 -22.27 12.88 12.61
CA PHE A 776 -22.86 14.03 13.27
C PHE A 776 -22.02 15.26 12.94
N GLY A 777 -22.65 16.39 12.61
CA GLY A 777 -21.94 17.66 12.46
C GLY A 777 -21.99 18.46 13.76
N VAL A 778 -20.89 19.12 14.08
CA VAL A 778 -20.82 20.18 15.09
C VAL A 778 -20.22 21.40 14.42
N THR A 779 -20.81 22.57 14.62
CA THR A 779 -20.26 23.83 14.11
C THR A 779 -20.23 24.90 15.18
N LEU A 780 -19.30 25.85 15.06
CA LEU A 780 -19.31 27.02 15.94
C LEU A 780 -20.51 27.92 15.59
N GLY A 781 -20.83 28.06 14.30
CA GLY A 781 -21.93 28.90 13.82
C GLY A 781 -22.83 28.26 12.77
N LEU A 782 -24.14 28.47 12.87
CA LEU A 782 -25.11 28.16 11.82
C LEU A 782 -25.61 29.43 11.15
N THR A 783 -25.51 29.51 9.81
CA THR A 783 -26.16 30.61 9.09
C THR A 783 -27.68 30.42 9.15
N PRO A 784 -28.46 31.49 9.47
CA PRO A 784 -29.91 31.42 9.42
C PRO A 784 -30.39 30.99 8.04
N GLY A 785 -31.20 29.93 8.00
CA GLY A 785 -31.88 29.46 6.79
C GLY A 785 -33.37 29.74 6.84
N ASP A 786 -34.08 29.36 5.78
CA ASP A 786 -35.54 29.39 5.72
C ASP A 786 -36.13 28.26 6.61
N ASP A 787 -36.27 28.54 7.91
CA ASP A 787 -37.13 27.85 8.91
C ASP A 787 -36.79 26.42 9.44
N ASP A 788 -35.63 25.83 9.17
CA ASP A 788 -35.35 24.42 9.57
C ASP A 788 -34.52 24.22 10.85
N ALA A 789 -33.81 25.25 11.31
CA ALA A 789 -32.96 25.17 12.50
C ALA A 789 -33.73 25.46 13.80
N LYS A 790 -33.60 24.57 14.78
CA LYS A 790 -34.28 24.61 16.08
C LYS A 790 -33.34 25.06 17.19
N LEU A 791 -33.85 25.87 18.11
CA LEU A 791 -33.16 26.21 19.36
C LEU A 791 -33.46 25.14 20.42
N ILE A 792 -32.42 24.46 20.88
CA ILE A 792 -32.49 23.49 21.97
C ILE A 792 -32.44 24.28 23.29
N THR A 793 -33.58 24.36 23.96
CA THR A 793 -33.71 25.13 25.21
C THR A 793 -33.59 24.27 26.46
N GLN A 794 -33.78 22.95 26.32
CA GLN A 794 -33.65 21.99 27.40
C GLN A 794 -32.18 21.56 27.54
N PRO A 795 -31.50 21.91 28.65
CA PRO A 795 -30.07 21.63 28.78
C PRO A 795 -29.75 20.14 28.91
N GLU A 796 -30.72 19.31 29.30
CA GLU A 796 -30.54 17.88 29.58
C GLU A 796 -30.96 16.97 28.41
N THR A 797 -31.49 17.50 27.31
CA THR A 797 -31.89 16.68 26.16
C THR A 797 -30.65 16.23 25.38
N TYR A 798 -30.53 14.93 25.12
CA TYR A 798 -29.37 14.34 24.46
C TYR A 798 -29.45 14.42 22.92
N ALA A 799 -28.34 14.19 22.22
CA ALA A 799 -28.33 14.27 20.76
C ALA A 799 -29.28 13.25 20.13
N SER A 800 -29.33 12.00 20.62
CA SER A 800 -30.20 10.93 20.14
C SER A 800 -31.69 11.28 20.23
N GLU A 801 -32.12 11.91 21.33
CA GLU A 801 -33.50 12.38 21.55
C GLU A 801 -33.87 13.49 20.56
N ILE A 802 -32.96 14.46 20.39
CA ILE A 802 -33.13 15.59 19.45
C ILE A 802 -33.20 15.07 18.01
N ILE A 803 -32.32 14.15 17.64
CA ILE A 803 -32.23 13.57 16.30
C ILE A 803 -33.45 12.71 15.98
N SER A 804 -33.94 11.94 16.95
CA SER A 804 -35.14 11.10 16.80
C SER A 804 -36.44 11.89 16.86
N GLY A 805 -36.39 13.15 17.32
CA GLY A 805 -37.56 14.03 17.42
C GLY A 805 -38.46 13.69 18.60
N VAL A 806 -37.89 13.15 19.67
CA VAL A 806 -38.59 12.77 20.92
C VAL A 806 -38.72 13.96 21.90
N GLU A 807 -38.12 15.11 21.56
CA GLU A 807 -38.12 16.36 22.35
C GLU A 807 -39.45 17.14 22.38
#